data_AF-A0AA36LQZ1-F1
#
_entry.id   AF-A0AA36LQZ1-F1
#
_cell.length_a   1.000
_cell.length_b   1.000
_cell.length_c   1.000
_cell.angle_alpha   90.00
_cell.angle_beta   90.00
_cell.angle_gamma   90.00
#
_symmetry.space_group_name_H-M   'P 1'
#
loop_
_entity.id
_entity.type
_entity.pdbx_description
1 polymer ?
#
loop_
_entity_poly.entity_id
_entity_poly.type
_entity_poly.pdbx_seq_one_letter_code
_entity_poly.pdbx_strand_id
1 'polypeptide(L)'
;MPNTNSHSASIETKLENEIKALNIPELNTVFDVVAESPALFIEQVAKANGSAEKAQMLYQWAKDEVDQKNAKKRAQQLRHDPMMYGITKLNVPKEATPQPRTASLTAGDIPARADKYVSPSSIQSMFSPGRYLCELYNVAQELHGKESALHIDKRRPDLQKLVLSDKLMQQEVSSLDILLETLQSKIALSDLTQNTGNPADDSFTLPYDDNLTIINAVLESKSTSLRAIAAQLSRSDTLQPLKLTPALVQEQLGLNPASYDLIQTESSLDENSGKRLAHATQLSVNQLKALVDSIRANSDASKEQILASLAEYVRLQRKYALSAEQFAAIVSALSQKNTGDEPSFHQQIFSRADGSITLGAHDELDFTQPQPLVYSALGVTEEELQRIADYCFGVNRIVRMDDKKFSQLYRLATIPRLFGMSFSQAELLFSLSHRPEAIKNLASGKVATILDTINVLENIVQWMSEQKLDLAALNAMITRQYSAAATPELFNFLSNIHHSMDNQTDPVLLKQSLCRSLAAGFHLKTEVVVGLIRWLESNNADFTLEIFSQAITQVFSNKPTLEKLEQKSQLVKQCQELSQYVLIAQWAKLTQQDIELILQPTLFSGTEKPLHPSLSLLILLAKFKIWQQQVKVPVAEALRYLSLLSDNDDNANISALAKIHGWEHQQIENIINSIHRVKSPENFIIANKIYNHISIIKRLNITTKDLSKLKNLVFESDNSKVGLVINDMTESLTHHLK
;
A
#
# COMPACT_ATOMS: atom_id res chain seq x y z
N MET A 1 84.31 -5.20 -15.96
CA MET A 1 84.22 -5.20 -14.49
C MET A 1 84.53 -6.60 -13.98
N PRO A 2 85.23 -6.76 -12.85
CA PRO A 2 85.58 -8.06 -12.30
C PRO A 2 84.33 -8.84 -11.89
N ASN A 3 84.44 -10.15 -11.98
CA ASN A 3 83.41 -11.16 -11.81
C ASN A 3 82.88 -11.18 -10.36
N THR A 4 81.88 -10.36 -10.02
CA THR A 4 81.25 -10.30 -8.68
C THR A 4 80.34 -11.50 -8.37
N ASN A 5 80.10 -12.38 -9.34
CA ASN A 5 79.12 -13.47 -9.21
C ASN A 5 79.66 -14.69 -8.45
N SER A 6 80.98 -14.93 -8.43
CA SER A 6 81.56 -16.08 -7.70
C SER A 6 81.57 -15.86 -6.18
N HIS A 7 81.66 -14.61 -5.72
CA HIS A 7 81.67 -14.30 -4.30
C HIS A 7 80.29 -14.42 -3.64
N SER A 8 79.20 -14.03 -4.31
CA SER A 8 77.85 -14.11 -3.71
C SER A 8 77.36 -15.55 -3.55
N ALA A 9 77.59 -16.42 -4.54
CA ALA A 9 77.19 -17.84 -4.45
C ALA A 9 77.92 -18.60 -3.33
N SER A 10 79.17 -18.19 -3.02
CA SER A 10 79.97 -18.74 -1.92
C SER A 10 79.53 -18.27 -0.53
N ILE A 11 78.87 -17.11 -0.43
CA ILE A 11 78.33 -16.56 0.82
C ILE A 11 76.98 -17.21 1.12
N GLU A 12 76.14 -17.37 0.11
CA GLU A 12 74.84 -18.07 0.19
C GLU A 12 74.99 -19.51 0.70
N THR A 13 75.88 -20.29 0.07
CA THR A 13 76.11 -21.68 0.51
C THR A 13 76.66 -21.76 1.93
N LYS A 14 77.43 -20.78 2.39
CA LYS A 14 77.89 -20.73 3.80
C LYS A 14 76.74 -20.41 4.76
N LEU A 15 75.94 -19.40 4.44
CA LEU A 15 74.82 -18.97 5.28
C LEU A 15 73.71 -20.03 5.35
N GLU A 16 73.36 -20.68 4.24
CA GLU A 16 72.40 -21.79 4.22
C GLU A 16 72.92 -23.02 4.96
N ASN A 17 74.23 -23.28 4.94
CA ASN A 17 74.82 -24.35 5.75
C ASN A 17 74.76 -24.02 7.25
N GLU A 18 74.94 -22.76 7.63
CA GLU A 18 74.77 -22.31 9.02
C GLU A 18 73.31 -22.37 9.48
N ILE A 19 72.34 -22.08 8.60
CA ILE A 19 70.91 -22.21 8.86
C ILE A 19 70.54 -23.69 9.04
N LYS A 20 70.98 -24.58 8.14
CA LYS A 20 70.74 -26.02 8.24
C LYS A 20 71.35 -26.64 9.49
N ALA A 21 72.49 -26.12 9.96
CA ALA A 21 73.14 -26.59 11.18
C ALA A 21 72.33 -26.31 12.46
N LEU A 22 71.32 -25.43 12.41
CA LEU A 22 70.40 -25.18 13.53
C LEU A 22 69.41 -26.34 13.76
N ASN A 23 69.28 -27.27 12.80
CA ASN A 23 68.37 -28.43 12.86
C ASN A 23 66.92 -28.08 13.21
N ILE A 24 66.46 -26.88 12.85
CA ILE A 24 65.06 -26.46 13.02
C ILE A 24 64.25 -27.00 11.83
N PRO A 25 63.14 -27.73 12.07
CA PRO A 25 62.29 -28.21 10.99
C PRO A 25 61.82 -27.06 10.09
N GLU A 26 61.77 -27.28 8.77
CA GLU A 26 61.27 -26.31 7.77
C GLU A 26 62.18 -25.11 7.44
N LEU A 27 63.24 -24.81 8.22
CA LEU A 27 64.18 -23.72 7.92
C LEU A 27 65.46 -24.22 7.23
N ASN A 28 65.52 -24.15 5.89
CA ASN A 28 66.66 -24.67 5.11
C ASN A 28 67.40 -23.63 4.27
N THR A 29 66.74 -22.52 3.97
CA THR A 29 67.24 -21.46 3.08
C THR A 29 67.18 -20.11 3.77
N VAL A 30 67.92 -19.15 3.22
CA VAL A 30 67.81 -17.74 3.65
C VAL A 30 66.40 -17.16 3.45
N PHE A 31 65.61 -17.70 2.51
CA PHE A 31 64.23 -17.27 2.31
C PHE A 31 63.29 -17.78 3.40
N ASP A 32 63.52 -19.01 3.89
CA ASP A 32 62.71 -19.58 4.98
C ASP A 32 62.88 -18.78 6.28
N VAL A 33 64.11 -18.32 6.55
CA VAL A 33 64.41 -17.47 7.72
C VAL A 33 63.73 -16.10 7.63
N VAL A 34 63.76 -15.46 6.47
CA VAL A 34 63.17 -14.13 6.27
C VAL A 34 61.65 -14.17 6.17
N ALA A 35 61.07 -15.34 5.87
CA ALA A 35 59.62 -15.54 5.87
C ALA A 35 59.00 -15.51 7.29
N GLU A 36 59.80 -15.74 8.34
CA GLU A 36 59.36 -15.62 9.72
C GLU A 36 59.65 -14.23 10.31
N SER A 37 58.90 -13.85 11.36
CA SER A 37 59.22 -12.64 12.12
C SER A 37 60.55 -12.81 12.86
N PRO A 38 61.34 -11.73 13.03
CA PRO A 38 62.62 -11.80 13.74
C PRO A 38 62.47 -12.36 15.16
N ALA A 39 61.36 -12.02 15.84
CA ALA A 39 61.09 -12.49 17.20
C ALA A 39 60.83 -14.01 17.26
N LEU A 40 60.06 -14.54 16.31
CA LEU A 40 59.78 -15.98 16.23
C LEU A 40 61.05 -16.77 15.90
N PHE A 41 61.84 -16.31 14.92
CA PHE A 41 63.09 -16.97 14.56
C PHE A 41 64.08 -17.01 15.74
N ILE A 42 64.24 -15.88 16.45
CA ILE A 42 65.08 -15.81 17.65
C ILE A 42 64.57 -16.75 18.74
N GLU A 43 63.25 -16.84 18.95
CA GLU A 43 62.64 -17.75 19.92
C GLU A 43 62.87 -19.23 19.55
N GLN A 44 62.71 -19.60 18.28
CA GLN A 44 62.95 -20.97 17.80
C GLN A 44 64.43 -21.37 17.94
N VAL A 45 65.35 -20.47 17.59
CA VAL A 45 66.80 -20.72 17.76
C VAL A 45 67.17 -20.80 19.23
N ALA A 46 66.58 -19.99 20.10
CA ALA A 46 66.78 -20.07 21.55
C ALA A 46 66.27 -21.40 22.13
N LYS A 47 65.10 -21.90 21.66
CA LYS A 47 64.56 -23.21 22.05
C LYS A 47 65.40 -24.40 21.54
N ALA A 48 66.12 -24.24 20.43
CA ALA A 48 67.03 -25.23 19.87
C ALA A 48 68.46 -25.20 20.47
N ASN A 49 68.64 -24.62 21.68
CA ASN A 49 69.93 -24.41 22.36
C ASN A 49 70.91 -23.46 21.64
N GLY A 50 70.42 -22.54 20.81
CA GLY A 50 71.20 -21.50 20.15
C GLY A 50 71.31 -20.19 20.95
N SER A 51 72.33 -19.38 20.65
CA SER A 51 72.48 -18.03 21.22
C SER A 51 71.55 -17.03 20.52
N ALA A 52 70.80 -16.24 21.31
CA ALA A 52 69.90 -15.21 20.79
C ALA A 52 70.64 -14.13 19.98
N GLU A 53 71.87 -13.76 20.37
CA GLU A 53 72.70 -12.80 19.63
C GLU A 53 73.12 -13.35 18.26
N LYS A 54 73.49 -14.64 18.21
CA LYS A 54 73.83 -15.32 16.96
C LYS A 54 72.61 -15.44 16.05
N ALA A 55 71.43 -15.72 16.61
CA ALA A 55 70.17 -15.75 15.87
C ALA A 55 69.85 -14.39 15.23
N GLN A 56 70.03 -13.29 15.98
CA GLN A 56 69.79 -11.95 15.47
C GLN A 56 70.75 -11.57 14.33
N MET A 57 72.03 -11.92 14.45
CA MET A 57 73.02 -11.70 13.37
C MET A 57 72.70 -12.54 12.13
N LEU A 58 72.35 -13.82 12.30
CA LEU A 58 71.96 -14.71 11.21
C LEU A 58 70.72 -14.20 10.48
N TYR A 59 69.72 -13.71 11.21
CA TYR A 59 68.52 -13.11 10.62
C TYR A 59 68.86 -11.87 9.80
N GLN A 60 69.72 -10.98 10.32
CA GLN A 60 70.14 -9.77 9.60
C GLN A 60 70.92 -10.11 8.32
N TRP A 61 71.84 -11.08 8.37
CA TRP A 61 72.55 -11.53 7.17
C TRP A 61 71.64 -12.21 6.15
N ALA A 62 70.68 -13.01 6.61
CA ALA A 62 69.67 -13.61 5.73
C ALA A 62 68.84 -12.52 5.04
N LYS A 63 68.43 -11.50 5.78
CA LYS A 63 67.70 -10.35 5.25
C LYS A 63 68.51 -9.58 4.21
N ASP A 64 69.76 -9.24 4.51
CA ASP A 64 70.63 -8.50 3.59
C ASP A 64 70.88 -9.28 2.28
N GLU A 65 71.06 -10.59 2.36
CA GLU A 65 71.24 -11.46 1.19
C GLU A 65 69.95 -11.55 0.35
N VAL A 66 68.79 -11.71 0.98
CA VAL A 66 67.48 -11.71 0.31
C VAL A 66 67.21 -10.36 -0.36
N ASP A 67 67.49 -9.25 0.31
CA ASP A 67 67.35 -7.90 -0.24
C ASP A 67 68.28 -7.70 -1.44
N GLN A 68 69.52 -8.18 -1.37
CA GLN A 68 70.47 -8.11 -2.49
C GLN A 68 69.97 -8.92 -3.70
N LYS A 69 69.43 -10.12 -3.48
CA LYS A 69 68.84 -10.95 -4.54
C LYS A 69 67.60 -10.29 -5.17
N ASN A 70 66.72 -9.73 -4.35
CA ASN A 70 65.54 -8.99 -4.81
C ASN A 70 65.93 -7.75 -5.61
N ALA A 71 66.94 -7.00 -5.17
CA ALA A 71 67.47 -5.84 -5.88
C ALA A 71 68.10 -6.22 -7.23
N LYS A 72 68.89 -7.30 -7.30
CA LYS A 72 69.45 -7.83 -8.56
C LYS A 72 68.34 -8.23 -9.53
N LYS A 73 67.33 -8.96 -9.05
CA LYS A 73 66.17 -9.37 -9.85
C LYS A 73 65.38 -8.17 -10.36
N ARG A 74 65.13 -7.15 -9.52
CA ARG A 74 64.47 -5.90 -9.90
C ARG A 74 65.29 -5.13 -10.93
N ALA A 75 66.60 -5.04 -10.75
CA ALA A 75 67.50 -4.38 -11.71
C ALA A 75 67.50 -5.07 -13.08
N GLN A 76 67.44 -6.42 -13.11
CA GLN A 76 67.24 -7.17 -14.35
C GLN A 76 65.87 -6.83 -14.97
N GLN A 77 64.78 -6.90 -14.21
CA GLN A 77 63.44 -6.53 -14.70
C GLN A 77 63.34 -5.07 -15.20
N LEU A 78 64.07 -4.11 -14.66
CA LEU A 78 64.03 -2.73 -15.16
C LEU A 78 64.80 -2.57 -16.49
N ARG A 79 65.79 -3.41 -16.75
CA ARG A 79 66.57 -3.39 -18.00
C ARG A 79 65.87 -4.09 -19.16
N HIS A 80 65.03 -5.07 -18.87
CA HIS A 80 64.24 -5.81 -19.86
C HIS A 80 62.91 -5.12 -20.22
N ASP A 81 62.65 -3.88 -19.75
CA ASP A 81 61.43 -3.14 -20.04
C ASP A 81 61.26 -2.88 -21.56
N PRO A 82 60.13 -3.27 -22.18
CA PRO A 82 59.83 -3.03 -23.59
C PRO A 82 60.03 -1.58 -24.04
N MET A 83 59.74 -0.58 -23.19
CA MET A 83 59.92 0.84 -23.51
C MET A 83 61.40 1.20 -23.71
N MET A 84 62.30 0.52 -23.01
CA MET A 84 63.75 0.77 -23.09
C MET A 84 64.34 0.27 -24.41
N TYR A 85 63.75 -0.78 -25.01
CA TYR A 85 64.13 -1.27 -26.34
C TYR A 85 63.62 -0.36 -27.49
N GLY A 86 62.58 0.44 -27.26
CA GLY A 86 62.02 1.36 -28.24
C GLY A 86 62.82 2.65 -28.44
N ILE A 87 63.73 2.99 -27.51
CA ILE A 87 64.48 4.26 -27.54
C ILE A 87 65.91 4.02 -28.04
N THR A 88 66.14 4.24 -29.33
CA THR A 88 67.42 3.97 -30.01
C THR A 88 68.62 4.75 -29.50
N LYS A 89 68.41 5.85 -28.75
CA LYS A 89 69.47 6.68 -28.14
C LYS A 89 69.90 6.20 -26.75
N LEU A 90 69.08 5.37 -26.09
CA LEU A 90 69.43 4.77 -24.82
C LEU A 90 70.30 3.54 -25.12
N ASN A 91 71.60 3.64 -24.84
CA ASN A 91 72.55 2.55 -25.04
C ASN A 91 72.38 1.46 -23.95
N VAL A 92 71.21 0.80 -23.93
CA VAL A 92 70.89 -0.25 -22.97
C VAL A 92 71.74 -1.49 -23.30
N PRO A 93 72.66 -1.92 -22.41
CA PRO A 93 73.47 -3.09 -22.68
C PRO A 93 72.58 -4.33 -22.80
N LYS A 94 72.66 -5.05 -23.94
CA LYS A 94 71.98 -6.35 -24.16
C LYS A 94 72.54 -7.48 -23.28
N GLU A 95 73.63 -7.22 -22.55
CA GLU A 95 74.32 -8.20 -21.71
C GLU A 95 73.71 -8.28 -20.30
N ALA A 96 72.55 -8.91 -20.22
CA ALA A 96 72.37 -9.93 -19.20
C ALA A 96 72.18 -11.22 -19.98
N THR A 97 73.24 -12.03 -20.13
CA THR A 97 73.07 -13.44 -20.47
C THR A 97 71.97 -13.98 -19.55
N PRO A 98 70.81 -14.43 -20.07
CA PRO A 98 69.92 -15.21 -19.25
C PRO A 98 70.77 -16.39 -18.81
N GLN A 99 70.91 -16.60 -17.50
CA GLN A 99 71.52 -17.84 -17.04
C GLN A 99 70.71 -18.97 -17.69
N PRO A 100 71.29 -19.79 -18.57
CA PRO A 100 70.68 -21.05 -18.87
C PRO A 100 70.85 -21.84 -17.58
N ARG A 101 69.80 -21.93 -16.75
CA ARG A 101 69.70 -23.14 -15.95
C ARG A 101 69.42 -24.24 -16.96
N THR A 102 70.49 -24.95 -17.33
CA THR A 102 70.44 -26.35 -17.74
C THR A 102 69.91 -27.15 -16.55
N ALA A 103 68.63 -27.02 -16.28
CA ALA A 103 67.88 -27.92 -15.44
C ALA A 103 66.60 -28.18 -16.25
N SER A 104 66.46 -29.42 -16.71
CA SER A 104 65.19 -29.96 -17.17
C SER A 104 64.12 -29.47 -16.19
N LEU A 105 63.15 -28.68 -16.67
CA LEU A 105 62.02 -28.22 -15.87
C LEU A 105 61.36 -29.47 -15.27
N THR A 106 61.67 -29.76 -14.01
CA THR A 106 60.88 -30.72 -13.24
C THR A 106 59.57 -30.01 -12.90
N ALA A 107 58.50 -30.78 -12.73
CA ALA A 107 57.18 -30.25 -12.38
C ALA A 107 57.26 -29.52 -11.03
N GLY A 108 57.54 -28.20 -11.04
CA GLY A 108 57.76 -27.41 -9.84
C GLY A 108 58.54 -26.10 -10.02
N ASP A 109 59.32 -25.93 -11.10
CA ASP A 109 60.07 -24.68 -11.32
C ASP A 109 59.18 -23.51 -11.77
N ILE A 110 59.27 -22.35 -11.09
CA ILE A 110 58.54 -21.13 -11.46
C ILE A 110 59.06 -20.64 -12.83
N PRO A 111 58.20 -20.48 -13.86
CA PRO A 111 58.63 -20.04 -15.18
C PRO A 111 59.35 -18.68 -15.14
N ALA A 112 60.37 -18.50 -15.97
CA ALA A 112 61.03 -17.20 -16.13
C ALA A 112 60.00 -16.13 -16.57
N ARG A 113 59.79 -15.10 -15.74
CA ARG A 113 58.84 -13.99 -15.99
C ARG A 113 59.52 -12.67 -16.41
N ALA A 114 60.85 -12.66 -16.57
CA ALA A 114 61.64 -11.45 -16.81
C ALA A 114 61.28 -10.72 -18.12
N ASP A 115 60.79 -11.46 -19.12
CA ASP A 115 60.43 -10.90 -20.44
C ASP A 115 58.90 -10.72 -20.63
N LYS A 116 58.09 -10.94 -19.58
CA LYS A 116 56.62 -10.83 -19.63
C LYS A 116 56.14 -9.59 -18.88
N TYR A 117 55.90 -8.51 -19.63
CA TYR A 117 55.38 -7.25 -19.10
C TYR A 117 53.87 -7.13 -19.35
N VAL A 118 53.21 -6.42 -18.45
CA VAL A 118 51.76 -6.21 -18.48
C VAL A 118 51.45 -4.73 -18.26
N SER A 119 50.28 -4.29 -18.72
CA SER A 119 49.81 -2.92 -18.47
C SER A 119 49.73 -2.63 -16.95
N PRO A 120 50.07 -1.41 -16.48
CA PRO A 120 49.87 -1.02 -15.09
C PRO A 120 48.42 -1.21 -14.60
N SER A 121 47.45 -1.11 -15.51
CA SER A 121 46.02 -1.29 -15.24
C SER A 121 45.56 -2.75 -15.21
N SER A 122 46.42 -3.72 -15.50
CA SER A 122 46.07 -5.14 -15.46
C SER A 122 46.21 -5.70 -14.05
N ILE A 123 45.35 -6.64 -13.68
CA ILE A 123 45.42 -7.40 -12.42
C ILE A 123 46.77 -8.12 -12.26
N GLN A 124 47.40 -8.49 -13.37
CA GLN A 124 48.70 -9.17 -13.40
C GLN A 124 49.88 -8.25 -13.05
N SER A 125 49.66 -6.93 -13.01
CA SER A 125 50.69 -5.95 -12.64
C SER A 125 51.12 -6.13 -11.19
N MET A 126 52.42 -5.99 -10.92
CA MET A 126 52.93 -5.96 -9.54
C MET A 126 52.46 -4.73 -8.75
N PHE A 127 51.93 -3.72 -9.43
CA PHE A 127 51.37 -2.51 -8.86
C PHE A 127 49.84 -2.49 -8.90
N SER A 128 49.20 -3.62 -9.25
CA SER A 128 47.75 -3.70 -9.30
C SER A 128 47.14 -3.66 -7.88
N PRO A 129 45.91 -3.15 -7.74
CA PRO A 129 45.15 -3.29 -6.50
C PRO A 129 45.01 -4.75 -6.03
N GLY A 130 44.96 -5.71 -6.97
CA GLY A 130 44.93 -7.14 -6.62
C GLY A 130 46.23 -7.62 -5.96
N ARG A 131 47.39 -7.16 -6.45
CA ARG A 131 48.67 -7.48 -5.82
C ARG A 131 48.78 -6.85 -4.43
N TYR A 132 48.31 -5.61 -4.28
CA TYR A 132 48.21 -4.95 -2.98
C TYR A 132 47.30 -5.72 -2.02
N LEU A 133 46.14 -6.20 -2.48
CA LEU A 133 45.22 -7.02 -1.70
C LEU A 133 45.86 -8.34 -1.23
N CYS A 134 46.65 -9.02 -2.06
CA CYS A 134 47.40 -10.22 -1.64
C CYS A 134 48.34 -9.94 -0.47
N GLU A 135 49.13 -8.86 -0.57
CA GLU A 135 50.06 -8.49 0.49
C GLU A 135 49.31 -8.09 1.77
N LEU A 136 48.23 -7.32 1.64
CA LEU A 136 47.41 -6.93 2.78
C LEU A 136 46.74 -8.14 3.46
N TYR A 137 46.31 -9.12 2.68
CA TYR A 137 45.73 -10.36 3.20
C TYR A 137 46.76 -11.20 3.96
N ASN A 138 47.99 -11.33 3.45
CA ASN A 138 49.08 -12.01 4.15
C ASN A 138 49.36 -11.35 5.51
N VAL A 139 49.47 -10.02 5.54
CA VAL A 139 49.64 -9.26 6.80
C VAL A 139 48.46 -9.48 7.74
N ALA A 140 47.23 -9.50 7.21
CA ALA A 140 46.03 -9.70 8.02
C ALA A 140 45.94 -11.12 8.63
N GLN A 141 46.51 -12.14 7.98
CA GLN A 141 46.58 -13.51 8.52
C GLN A 141 47.49 -13.60 9.75
N GLU A 142 48.50 -12.75 9.87
CA GLU A 142 49.43 -12.76 11.01
C GLU A 142 48.88 -12.05 12.27
N LEU A 143 47.86 -11.19 12.14
CA LEU A 143 47.37 -10.35 13.24
C LEU A 143 46.71 -11.13 14.39
N HIS A 144 46.13 -12.30 14.11
CA HIS A 144 45.45 -13.13 15.08
C HIS A 144 45.83 -14.59 14.87
N GLY A 145 45.92 -15.39 15.94
CA GLY A 145 46.19 -16.82 15.82
C GLY A 145 45.05 -17.56 15.10
N LYS A 146 45.36 -18.66 14.41
CA LYS A 146 44.39 -19.46 13.62
C LYS A 146 43.15 -19.88 14.40
N GLU A 147 43.27 -20.07 15.71
CA GLU A 147 42.13 -20.43 16.55
C GLU A 147 41.22 -19.26 16.97
N SER A 148 41.68 -18.01 16.87
CA SER A 148 40.90 -16.83 17.26
C SER A 148 39.70 -16.60 16.36
N ALA A 149 38.54 -16.28 16.95
CA ALA A 149 37.35 -15.88 16.20
C ALA A 149 37.56 -14.62 15.33
N LEU A 150 38.55 -13.79 15.68
CA LEU A 150 38.92 -12.59 14.93
C LEU A 150 39.85 -12.86 13.74
N HIS A 151 40.35 -14.09 13.59
CA HIS A 151 41.19 -14.47 12.45
C HIS A 151 40.46 -14.19 11.13
N ILE A 152 41.16 -13.61 10.14
CA ILE A 152 40.56 -13.15 8.89
C ILE A 152 39.77 -14.26 8.18
N ASP A 153 40.33 -15.47 8.14
CA ASP A 153 39.69 -16.64 7.52
C ASP A 153 38.46 -17.17 8.27
N LYS A 154 38.36 -16.91 9.58
CA LYS A 154 37.16 -17.29 10.37
C LYS A 154 36.04 -16.26 10.22
N ARG A 155 36.37 -14.96 10.28
CA ARG A 155 35.35 -13.90 10.16
C ARG A 155 34.89 -13.67 8.72
N ARG A 156 35.79 -13.83 7.74
CA ARG A 156 35.59 -13.60 6.30
C ARG A 156 36.19 -14.75 5.45
N PRO A 157 35.61 -15.97 5.52
CA PRO A 157 36.09 -17.12 4.75
C PRO A 157 35.95 -16.95 3.22
N ASP A 158 35.13 -16.01 2.79
CA ASP A 158 34.94 -15.61 1.40
C ASP A 158 36.20 -14.98 0.78
N LEU A 159 36.99 -14.23 1.57
CA LEU A 159 38.21 -13.57 1.07
C LEU A 159 39.30 -14.58 0.66
N GLN A 160 39.40 -15.71 1.35
CA GLN A 160 40.33 -16.78 1.01
C GLN A 160 40.01 -17.39 -0.37
N LYS A 161 38.73 -17.40 -0.75
CA LYS A 161 38.22 -17.98 -2.00
C LYS A 161 38.10 -16.95 -3.13
N LEU A 162 38.42 -15.68 -2.86
CA LEU A 162 38.26 -14.60 -3.82
C LEU A 162 39.21 -14.80 -5.01
N VAL A 163 38.63 -14.94 -6.21
CA VAL A 163 39.39 -15.07 -7.45
C VAL A 163 39.81 -13.68 -7.94
N LEU A 164 41.10 -13.44 -8.09
CA LEU A 164 41.61 -12.19 -8.64
C LEU A 164 41.50 -12.19 -10.17
N SER A 165 40.63 -11.35 -10.71
CA SER A 165 40.41 -11.20 -12.16
C SER A 165 40.26 -9.73 -12.55
N ASP A 166 40.61 -9.41 -13.81
CA ASP A 166 40.41 -8.05 -14.35
C ASP A 166 38.94 -7.62 -14.28
N LYS A 167 38.01 -8.57 -14.50
CA LYS A 167 36.57 -8.32 -14.39
C LYS A 167 36.18 -7.84 -12.99
N LEU A 168 36.58 -8.57 -11.95
CA LEU A 168 36.24 -8.23 -10.55
C LEU A 168 36.92 -6.94 -10.10
N MET A 169 38.12 -6.64 -10.62
CA MET A 169 38.82 -5.39 -10.32
C MET A 169 38.14 -4.15 -10.93
N GLN A 170 37.49 -4.31 -12.08
CA GLN A 170 36.90 -3.19 -12.84
C GLN A 170 35.39 -3.06 -12.69
N GLN A 171 34.69 -4.14 -12.32
CA GLN A 171 33.23 -4.13 -12.20
C GLN A 171 32.81 -3.30 -10.98
N GLU A 172 32.03 -2.26 -11.22
CA GLU A 172 31.36 -1.50 -10.16
C GLU A 172 30.17 -2.31 -9.61
N VAL A 173 30.11 -2.44 -8.28
CA VAL A 173 29.06 -3.16 -7.55
C VAL A 173 28.67 -2.34 -6.31
N SER A 174 27.45 -2.52 -5.82
CA SER A 174 27.00 -1.86 -4.60
C SER A 174 27.69 -2.47 -3.38
N SER A 175 28.24 -1.63 -2.50
CA SER A 175 28.76 -2.07 -1.21
C SER A 175 27.69 -2.76 -0.35
N LEU A 176 26.41 -2.40 -0.53
CA LEU A 176 25.29 -3.03 0.18
C LEU A 176 25.04 -4.45 -0.33
N ASP A 177 25.20 -4.70 -1.63
CA ASP A 177 25.01 -6.04 -2.20
C ASP A 177 26.09 -7.00 -1.69
N ILE A 178 27.34 -6.52 -1.61
CA ILE A 178 28.44 -7.29 -1.01
C ILE A 178 28.15 -7.60 0.47
N LEU A 179 27.66 -6.60 1.23
CA LEU A 179 27.29 -6.78 2.62
C LEU A 179 26.19 -7.84 2.75
N LEU A 180 25.14 -7.74 1.94
CA LEU A 180 24.00 -8.64 1.96
C LEU A 180 24.40 -10.06 1.60
N GLU A 181 25.19 -10.25 0.53
CA GLU A 181 25.74 -11.55 0.13
C GLU A 181 26.57 -12.17 1.26
N THR A 182 27.40 -11.35 1.91
CA THR A 182 28.21 -11.79 3.06
C THR A 182 27.33 -12.26 4.22
N LEU A 183 26.26 -11.53 4.56
CA LEU A 183 25.33 -11.89 5.63
C LEU A 183 24.52 -13.14 5.28
N GLN A 184 23.99 -13.21 4.06
CA GLN A 184 23.19 -14.33 3.56
C GLN A 184 24.00 -15.63 3.42
N SER A 185 25.33 -15.55 3.30
CA SER A 185 26.19 -16.73 3.34
C SER A 185 26.17 -17.46 4.69
N LYS A 186 25.76 -16.78 5.77
CA LYS A 186 25.71 -17.33 7.14
C LYS A 186 24.29 -17.50 7.68
N ILE A 187 23.32 -16.77 7.16
CA ILE A 187 21.93 -16.76 7.64
C ILE A 187 21.00 -16.95 6.44
N ALA A 188 20.13 -17.95 6.47
CA ALA A 188 19.09 -18.10 5.47
C ALA A 188 17.95 -17.11 5.75
N LEU A 189 17.44 -16.44 4.70
CA LEU A 189 16.30 -15.52 4.84
C LEU A 189 15.06 -16.21 5.46
N SER A 190 14.86 -17.49 5.17
CA SER A 190 13.80 -18.31 5.77
C SER A 190 13.87 -18.35 7.29
N ASP A 191 15.07 -18.33 7.88
CA ASP A 191 15.25 -18.39 9.33
C ASP A 191 14.79 -17.08 9.98
N LEU A 192 14.91 -15.95 9.26
CA LEU A 192 14.45 -14.63 9.70
C LEU A 192 12.92 -14.48 9.64
N THR A 193 12.25 -15.24 8.77
CA THR A 193 10.78 -15.26 8.67
C THR A 193 10.12 -15.98 9.84
N GLN A 194 10.84 -16.91 10.45
CA GLN A 194 10.31 -17.75 11.52
C GLN A 194 10.35 -17.06 12.88
N ASN A 195 9.49 -17.54 13.78
CA ASN A 195 9.53 -17.18 15.19
C ASN A 195 10.76 -17.84 15.83
N THR A 196 11.94 -17.24 15.69
CA THR A 196 13.08 -17.56 16.55
C THR A 196 12.74 -17.03 17.93
N GLY A 197 12.01 -17.83 18.71
CA GLY A 197 11.32 -17.46 19.95
C GLY A 197 12.21 -17.04 21.12
N ASN A 198 13.21 -16.20 20.89
CA ASN A 198 13.92 -15.49 21.93
C ASN A 198 13.33 -14.06 22.04
N PRO A 199 12.36 -13.83 22.96
CA PRO A 199 11.78 -12.51 23.19
C PRO A 199 12.79 -11.45 23.68
N ALA A 200 14.04 -11.82 23.90
CA ALA A 200 15.16 -10.94 24.24
C ALA A 200 15.92 -10.40 23.01
N ASP A 201 15.61 -10.86 21.79
CA ASP A 201 16.19 -10.32 20.56
C ASP A 201 15.40 -9.05 20.17
N ASP A 202 15.70 -7.97 20.90
CA ASP A 202 15.03 -6.65 20.95
C ASP A 202 15.10 -5.83 19.63
N SER A 203 15.31 -6.48 18.49
CA SER A 203 15.30 -5.81 17.19
C SER A 203 13.85 -5.67 16.70
N PHE A 204 13.38 -4.42 16.63
CA PHE A 204 12.07 -4.02 16.08
C PHE A 204 11.75 -4.64 14.71
N THR A 205 12.77 -5.04 13.95
CA THR A 205 12.68 -5.50 12.56
C THR A 205 12.52 -7.02 12.39
N LEU A 206 12.56 -7.82 13.47
CA LEU A 206 12.43 -9.28 13.38
C LEU A 206 11.17 -9.79 14.11
N PRO A 207 10.44 -10.80 13.58
CA PRO A 207 10.69 -11.56 12.35
C PRO A 207 10.61 -10.69 11.08
N TYR A 208 11.46 -10.95 10.07
CA TYR A 208 11.50 -10.24 8.79
C TYR A 208 11.01 -11.16 7.67
N ASP A 209 10.04 -10.68 6.88
CA ASP A 209 9.50 -11.39 5.72
C ASP A 209 9.86 -10.64 4.43
N ASP A 210 10.86 -11.18 3.72
CA ASP A 210 11.37 -10.60 2.47
C ASP A 210 10.31 -10.61 1.37
N ASN A 211 9.53 -11.69 1.29
CA ASN A 211 8.48 -11.86 0.29
C ASN A 211 7.36 -10.83 0.48
N LEU A 212 6.91 -10.64 1.71
CA LEU A 212 5.93 -9.59 2.04
C LEU A 212 6.49 -8.19 1.75
N THR A 213 7.78 -7.95 2.05
CA THR A 213 8.44 -6.67 1.80
C THR A 213 8.49 -6.36 0.30
N ILE A 214 8.82 -7.35 -0.54
CA ILE A 214 8.77 -7.24 -2.00
C ILE A 214 7.35 -6.92 -2.48
N ILE A 215 6.34 -7.63 -1.98
CA ILE A 215 4.94 -7.36 -2.34
C ILE A 215 4.57 -5.91 -2.02
N ASN A 216 4.83 -5.45 -0.80
CA ASN A 216 4.52 -4.09 -0.38
C ASN A 216 5.28 -3.04 -1.21
N ALA A 217 6.56 -3.26 -1.49
CA ALA A 217 7.36 -2.38 -2.34
C ALA A 217 6.82 -2.30 -3.78
N VAL A 218 6.35 -3.42 -4.36
CA VAL A 218 5.70 -3.44 -5.67
C VAL A 218 4.41 -2.63 -5.64
N LEU A 219 3.57 -2.81 -4.62
CA LEU A 219 2.32 -2.06 -4.48
C LEU A 219 2.56 -0.55 -4.32
N GLU A 220 3.53 -0.17 -3.49
CA GLU A 220 3.96 1.22 -3.30
C GLU A 220 4.49 1.83 -4.60
N SER A 221 5.30 1.10 -5.38
CA SER A 221 5.80 1.55 -6.69
C SER A 221 4.69 1.83 -7.70
N LYS A 222 3.52 1.18 -7.52
CA LYS A 222 2.31 1.38 -8.33
C LYS A 222 1.30 2.32 -7.66
N SER A 223 1.67 3.01 -6.58
CA SER A 223 0.83 3.93 -5.81
C SER A 223 -0.50 3.31 -5.38
N THR A 224 -0.47 2.05 -4.95
CA THR A 224 -1.64 1.30 -4.47
C THR A 224 -1.30 0.55 -3.19
N SER A 225 -2.32 0.01 -2.52
CA SER A 225 -2.20 -0.86 -1.34
C SER A 225 -3.10 -2.09 -1.48
N LEU A 226 -2.86 -3.12 -0.66
CA LEU A 226 -3.77 -4.27 -0.54
C LEU A 226 -5.15 -3.80 -0.15
N ARG A 227 -5.27 -2.82 0.75
CA ARG A 227 -6.58 -2.22 1.10
C ARG A 227 -7.28 -1.57 -0.09
N ALA A 228 -6.56 -0.82 -0.93
CA ALA A 228 -7.14 -0.19 -2.11
C ALA A 228 -7.61 -1.23 -3.14
N ILE A 229 -6.82 -2.29 -3.32
CA ILE A 229 -7.18 -3.45 -4.16
C ILE A 229 -8.40 -4.15 -3.58
N ALA A 230 -8.43 -4.40 -2.27
CA ALA A 230 -9.55 -5.01 -1.57
C ALA A 230 -10.83 -4.19 -1.78
N ALA A 231 -10.77 -2.87 -1.57
CA ALA A 231 -11.90 -1.98 -1.81
C ALA A 231 -12.37 -2.07 -3.28
N GLN A 232 -11.46 -2.10 -4.26
CA GLN A 232 -11.81 -2.19 -5.66
C GLN A 232 -12.46 -3.54 -6.05
N LEU A 233 -11.97 -4.64 -5.46
CA LEU A 233 -12.52 -5.99 -5.65
C LEU A 233 -13.86 -6.18 -4.89
N SER A 234 -13.99 -5.55 -3.73
CA SER A 234 -15.17 -5.63 -2.85
C SER A 234 -16.27 -4.64 -3.21
N ARG A 235 -16.00 -3.60 -4.03
CA ARG A 235 -16.97 -2.57 -4.47
C ARG A 235 -18.12 -3.21 -5.25
N SER A 236 -19.04 -3.81 -4.51
CA SER A 236 -20.42 -4.03 -4.88
C SER A 236 -21.11 -2.67 -5.09
N ASP A 237 -22.31 -2.67 -5.65
CA ASP A 237 -23.02 -1.43 -6.00
C ASP A 237 -23.59 -0.66 -4.80
N THR A 238 -23.21 -1.05 -3.58
CA THR A 238 -23.86 -0.61 -2.34
C THR A 238 -22.92 0.05 -1.31
N LEU A 239 -21.67 0.41 -1.66
CA LEU A 239 -20.69 1.06 -0.74
C LEU A 239 -20.65 0.40 0.65
N GLN A 240 -20.51 -0.91 0.69
CA GLN A 240 -20.41 -1.67 1.94
C GLN A 240 -19.07 -1.39 2.65
N PRO A 241 -19.02 -1.52 3.98
CA PRO A 241 -17.76 -1.42 4.72
C PRO A 241 -16.81 -2.54 4.28
N LEU A 242 -15.52 -2.21 4.19
CA LEU A 242 -14.49 -3.19 3.89
C LEU A 242 -14.15 -3.96 5.17
N LYS A 243 -14.45 -5.25 5.20
CA LYS A 243 -14.03 -6.12 6.31
C LYS A 243 -12.51 -6.27 6.28
N LEU A 244 -11.85 -5.93 7.38
CA LEU A 244 -10.41 -6.09 7.53
C LEU A 244 -10.06 -7.56 7.80
N THR A 245 -9.25 -8.12 6.91
CA THR A 245 -8.61 -9.44 7.06
C THR A 245 -7.23 -9.28 7.71
N PRO A 246 -6.63 -10.36 8.25
CA PRO A 246 -5.27 -10.31 8.80
C PRO A 246 -4.24 -9.68 7.85
N ALA A 247 -4.27 -10.01 6.56
CA ALA A 247 -3.34 -9.45 5.56
C ALA A 247 -3.47 -7.91 5.43
N LEU A 248 -4.69 -7.37 5.47
CA LEU A 248 -4.93 -5.92 5.42
C LEU A 248 -4.47 -5.21 6.69
N VAL A 249 -4.66 -5.85 7.85
CA VAL A 249 -4.19 -5.35 9.14
C VAL A 249 -2.66 -5.36 9.20
N GLN A 250 -2.04 -6.43 8.71
CA GLN A 250 -0.60 -6.59 8.61
C GLN A 250 0.05 -5.51 7.76
N GLU A 251 -0.46 -5.25 6.55
CA GLU A 251 0.02 -4.16 5.69
C GLU A 251 -0.05 -2.81 6.42
N GLN A 252 -1.20 -2.51 7.04
CA GLN A 252 -1.42 -1.21 7.68
C GLN A 252 -0.55 -0.99 8.93
N LEU A 253 -0.30 -2.06 9.70
CA LEU A 253 0.50 -2.04 10.92
C LEU A 253 1.98 -2.38 10.69
N GLY A 254 2.40 -2.67 9.46
CA GLY A 254 3.77 -3.07 9.14
C GLY A 254 4.19 -4.38 9.81
N LEU A 255 3.25 -5.32 9.95
CA LEU A 255 3.48 -6.64 10.55
C LEU A 255 3.59 -7.70 9.46
N ASN A 256 4.40 -8.73 9.68
CA ASN A 256 4.33 -9.98 8.91
C ASN A 256 3.52 -11.05 9.66
N PRO A 257 3.21 -12.20 9.06
CA PRO A 257 2.38 -13.23 9.69
C PRO A 257 2.92 -13.70 11.05
N ALA A 258 4.24 -13.88 11.17
CA ALA A 258 4.87 -14.30 12.42
C ALA A 258 4.79 -13.21 13.50
N SER A 259 5.06 -11.94 13.16
CA SER A 259 4.90 -10.81 14.07
C SER A 259 3.45 -10.64 14.51
N TYR A 260 2.50 -10.85 13.61
CA TYR A 260 1.07 -10.83 13.93
C TYR A 260 0.73 -11.87 15.00
N ASP A 261 1.27 -13.08 14.91
CA ASP A 261 1.07 -14.15 15.91
C ASP A 261 1.73 -13.83 17.26
N LEU A 262 2.89 -13.16 17.25
CA LEU A 262 3.60 -12.76 18.46
C LEU A 262 2.85 -11.71 19.30
N ILE A 263 2.01 -10.87 18.69
CA ILE A 263 1.27 -9.86 19.45
C ILE A 263 0.27 -10.52 20.40
N GLN A 264 0.42 -10.25 21.70
CA GLN A 264 -0.50 -10.73 22.73
C GLN A 264 -1.46 -9.60 23.13
N THR A 265 -2.76 -9.83 22.94
CA THR A 265 -3.81 -8.86 23.29
C THR A 265 -4.86 -9.42 24.25
N GLU A 266 -4.69 -10.65 24.73
CA GLU A 266 -5.63 -11.29 25.66
C GLU A 266 -5.57 -10.68 27.07
N SER A 267 -4.40 -10.15 27.44
CA SER A 267 -4.17 -9.40 28.68
C SER A 267 -3.62 -8.01 28.36
N SER A 268 -3.37 -7.17 29.37
CA SER A 268 -2.69 -5.88 29.20
C SER A 268 -1.51 -6.04 28.23
N LEU A 269 -1.43 -5.17 27.22
CA LEU A 269 -0.38 -5.21 26.21
C LEU A 269 1.00 -5.27 26.90
N ASP A 270 1.78 -6.31 26.60
CA ASP A 270 3.13 -6.47 27.11
C ASP A 270 4.09 -5.49 26.41
N GLU A 271 5.26 -5.28 27.02
CA GLU A 271 6.23 -4.29 26.52
C GLU A 271 6.73 -4.62 25.11
N ASN A 272 6.87 -5.91 24.78
CA ASN A 272 7.39 -6.35 23.47
C ASN A 272 6.33 -6.16 22.39
N SER A 273 5.09 -6.55 22.64
CA SER A 273 3.95 -6.26 21.76
C SER A 273 3.78 -4.75 21.55
N GLY A 274 3.92 -3.96 22.62
CA GLY A 274 3.88 -2.50 22.57
C GLY A 274 4.97 -1.91 21.68
N LYS A 275 6.23 -2.31 21.85
CA LYS A 275 7.37 -1.85 21.03
C LYS A 275 7.16 -2.18 19.54
N ARG A 276 6.63 -3.37 19.22
CA ARG A 276 6.33 -3.79 17.83
C ARG A 276 5.26 -2.92 17.16
N LEU A 277 4.25 -2.49 17.91
CA LEU A 277 3.16 -1.66 17.39
C LEU A 277 3.48 -0.15 17.43
N ALA A 278 4.40 0.29 18.28
CA ALA A 278 4.73 1.70 18.52
C ALA A 278 5.13 2.46 17.24
N HIS A 279 5.94 1.84 16.38
CA HIS A 279 6.41 2.48 15.16
C HIS A 279 5.27 2.78 14.17
N ALA A 280 4.40 1.80 13.91
CA ALA A 280 3.31 1.97 12.94
C ALA A 280 2.23 2.95 13.42
N THR A 281 2.00 2.98 14.74
CA THR A 281 1.01 3.82 15.41
C THR A 281 1.53 5.20 15.79
N GLN A 282 2.86 5.40 15.78
CA GLN A 282 3.53 6.62 16.25
C GLN A 282 3.13 6.99 17.70
N LEU A 283 2.86 5.97 18.52
CA LEU A 283 2.46 6.12 19.92
C LEU A 283 3.52 5.53 20.84
N SER A 284 3.64 6.09 22.05
CA SER A 284 4.42 5.45 23.10
C SER A 284 3.77 4.15 23.57
N VAL A 285 4.56 3.23 24.14
CA VAL A 285 4.07 1.95 24.67
C VAL A 285 2.95 2.16 25.71
N ASN A 286 3.06 3.21 26.53
CA ASN A 286 2.05 3.54 27.54
C ASN A 286 0.73 4.01 26.91
N GLN A 287 0.80 4.87 25.89
CA GLN A 287 -0.38 5.32 25.15
C GLN A 287 -1.06 4.16 24.41
N LEU A 288 -0.27 3.27 23.82
CA LEU A 288 -0.79 2.06 23.18
C LEU A 288 -1.50 1.14 24.15
N LYS A 289 -0.89 0.88 25.31
CA LYS A 289 -1.48 0.07 26.36
C LYS A 289 -2.81 0.66 26.81
N ALA A 290 -2.87 1.97 27.07
CA ALA A 290 -4.11 2.65 27.43
C ALA A 290 -5.18 2.54 26.34
N LEU A 291 -4.81 2.69 25.06
CA LEU A 291 -5.73 2.57 23.94
C LEU A 291 -6.28 1.13 23.79
N VAL A 292 -5.40 0.12 23.84
CA VAL A 292 -5.77 -1.29 23.74
C VAL A 292 -6.67 -1.70 24.91
N ASP A 293 -6.34 -1.29 26.13
CA ASP A 293 -7.17 -1.56 27.31
C ASP A 293 -8.55 -0.89 27.20
N SER A 294 -8.62 0.29 26.60
CA SER A 294 -9.89 1.01 26.37
C SER A 294 -10.77 0.31 25.33
N ILE A 295 -10.17 -0.19 24.24
CA ILE A 295 -10.87 -1.00 23.22
C ILE A 295 -11.37 -2.31 23.83
N ARG A 296 -10.53 -2.99 24.63
CA ARG A 296 -10.90 -4.23 25.32
C ARG A 296 -12.01 -4.01 26.34
N ALA A 297 -12.05 -2.87 27.03
CA ALA A 297 -13.10 -2.60 28.02
C ALA A 297 -14.51 -2.43 27.43
N ASN A 298 -14.65 -2.11 26.13
CA ASN A 298 -15.96 -1.93 25.48
C ASN A 298 -16.45 -3.14 24.67
N SER A 299 -15.66 -4.21 24.59
CA SER A 299 -16.03 -5.41 23.85
C SER A 299 -15.28 -6.62 24.37
N ASP A 300 -15.90 -7.81 24.35
CA ASP A 300 -15.17 -9.10 24.40
C ASP A 300 -14.36 -9.29 23.10
N ALA A 301 -13.48 -8.32 22.82
CA ALA A 301 -12.81 -8.17 21.54
C ALA A 301 -11.75 -9.26 21.40
N SER A 302 -11.87 -10.03 20.32
CA SER A 302 -10.80 -10.93 19.93
C SER A 302 -9.55 -10.14 19.53
N LYS A 303 -8.40 -10.81 19.51
CA LYS A 303 -7.13 -10.24 19.03
C LYS A 303 -7.28 -9.57 17.67
N GLU A 304 -8.00 -10.20 16.75
CA GLU A 304 -8.25 -9.70 15.40
C GLU A 304 -9.02 -8.38 15.43
N GLN A 305 -10.00 -8.23 16.32
CA GLN A 305 -10.79 -7.01 16.44
C GLN A 305 -9.97 -5.85 17.02
N ILE A 306 -9.10 -6.14 18.00
CA ILE A 306 -8.20 -5.13 18.59
C ILE A 306 -7.21 -4.64 17.53
N LEU A 307 -6.56 -5.56 16.81
CA LEU A 307 -5.60 -5.20 15.76
C LEU A 307 -6.28 -4.51 14.57
N ALA A 308 -7.48 -4.92 14.17
CA ALA A 308 -8.28 -4.22 13.17
C ALA A 308 -8.62 -2.79 13.59
N SER A 309 -8.94 -2.58 14.88
CA SER A 309 -9.22 -1.26 15.43
C SER A 309 -7.97 -0.37 15.44
N LEU A 310 -6.80 -0.93 15.80
CA LEU A 310 -5.53 -0.21 15.71
C LEU A 310 -5.16 0.12 14.26
N ALA A 311 -5.41 -0.79 13.31
CA ALA A 311 -5.20 -0.52 11.89
C ALA A 311 -6.09 0.64 11.39
N GLU A 312 -7.37 0.68 11.79
CA GLU A 312 -8.25 1.83 11.51
C GLU A 312 -7.77 3.12 12.18
N TYR A 313 -7.26 3.05 13.42
CA TYR A 313 -6.65 4.21 14.08
C TYR A 313 -5.51 4.77 13.25
N VAL A 314 -4.53 3.95 12.84
CA VAL A 314 -3.39 4.40 12.02
C VAL A 314 -3.87 5.07 10.72
N ARG A 315 -4.90 4.49 10.09
CA ARG A 315 -5.47 5.04 8.86
C ARG A 315 -6.14 6.40 9.08
N LEU A 316 -6.97 6.51 10.12
CA LEU A 316 -7.69 7.74 10.46
C LEU A 316 -6.75 8.82 10.99
N GLN A 317 -5.71 8.46 11.75
CA GLN A 317 -4.66 9.37 12.18
C GLN A 317 -3.91 9.95 10.96
N ARG A 318 -3.49 9.11 10.01
CA ARG A 318 -2.79 9.57 8.81
C ARG A 318 -3.65 10.47 7.91
N LYS A 319 -4.95 10.19 7.81
CA LYS A 319 -5.87 10.91 6.90
C LYS A 319 -6.50 12.16 7.52
N TYR A 320 -6.87 12.10 8.80
CA TYR A 320 -7.66 13.12 9.50
C TYR A 320 -6.94 13.74 10.71
N ALA A 321 -5.68 13.38 10.97
CA ALA A 321 -4.91 13.83 12.14
C ALA A 321 -5.60 13.54 13.49
N LEU A 322 -6.37 12.44 13.54
CA LEU A 322 -7.11 12.02 14.74
C LEU A 322 -6.13 11.59 15.84
N SER A 323 -6.26 12.16 17.04
CA SER A 323 -5.43 11.76 18.19
C SER A 323 -5.86 10.42 18.77
N ALA A 324 -4.97 9.74 19.49
CA ALA A 324 -5.28 8.48 20.17
C ALA A 324 -6.43 8.63 21.19
N GLU A 325 -6.51 9.76 21.88
CA GLU A 325 -7.57 10.05 22.85
C GLU A 325 -8.92 10.30 22.17
N GLN A 326 -8.94 11.03 21.06
CA GLN A 326 -10.14 11.23 20.24
C GLN A 326 -10.64 9.89 19.68
N PHE A 327 -9.74 9.05 19.18
CA PHE A 327 -10.10 7.72 18.69
C PHE A 327 -10.60 6.82 19.82
N ALA A 328 -9.94 6.83 20.97
CA ALA A 328 -10.41 6.10 22.15
C ALA A 328 -11.80 6.57 22.58
N ALA A 329 -12.09 7.87 22.58
CA ALA A 329 -13.42 8.40 22.88
C ALA A 329 -14.49 8.01 21.85
N ILE A 330 -14.11 7.85 20.58
CA ILE A 330 -14.99 7.39 19.52
C ILE A 330 -15.30 5.90 19.67
N VAL A 331 -14.32 5.08 20.02
CA VAL A 331 -14.45 3.62 19.99
C VAL A 331 -14.82 3.03 21.36
N SER A 332 -14.52 3.76 22.43
CA SER A 332 -14.62 3.27 23.81
C SER A 332 -15.29 4.29 24.75
N ALA A 333 -15.09 4.13 26.06
CA ALA A 333 -15.64 5.01 27.08
C ALA A 333 -14.60 6.10 27.42
N LEU A 334 -15.04 7.35 27.44
CA LEU A 334 -14.28 8.54 27.80
C LEU A 334 -13.78 8.41 29.22
N SER A 335 -12.49 8.09 29.38
CA SER A 335 -11.90 7.99 30.71
C SER A 335 -11.80 9.37 31.36
N GLN A 336 -12.34 9.48 32.57
CA GLN A 336 -12.13 10.64 33.46
C GLN A 336 -10.87 10.51 34.33
N LYS A 337 -10.03 9.48 34.10
CA LYS A 337 -8.81 9.29 34.88
C LYS A 337 -7.75 10.30 34.44
N ASN A 338 -7.22 11.05 35.40
CA ASN A 338 -6.10 11.95 35.16
C ASN A 338 -4.81 11.13 34.99
N THR A 339 -4.07 11.41 33.93
CA THR A 339 -2.71 10.90 33.73
C THR A 339 -1.71 11.90 34.31
N GLY A 340 -1.56 11.91 35.64
CA GLY A 340 -0.64 12.81 36.33
C GLY A 340 -1.14 14.26 36.41
N ASP A 341 -0.27 15.22 36.02
CA ASP A 341 -0.53 16.68 36.08
C ASP A 341 -1.37 17.22 34.90
N GLU A 342 -1.65 16.41 33.87
CA GLU A 342 -2.46 16.81 32.73
C GLU A 342 -3.96 16.50 32.94
N PRO A 343 -4.87 17.42 32.58
CA PRO A 343 -6.30 17.20 32.70
C PRO A 343 -6.74 16.07 31.79
N SER A 344 -7.63 15.20 32.28
CA SER A 344 -8.19 14.10 31.48
C SER A 344 -8.84 14.63 30.19
N PHE A 345 -8.86 13.81 29.13
CA PHE A 345 -9.51 14.19 27.87
C PHE A 345 -10.98 14.60 28.06
N HIS A 346 -11.67 13.97 29.02
CA HIS A 346 -13.02 14.40 29.43
C HIS A 346 -13.04 15.83 29.96
N GLN A 347 -12.10 16.20 30.84
CA GLN A 347 -11.97 17.57 31.35
C GLN A 347 -11.62 18.56 30.25
N GLN A 348 -10.81 18.18 29.27
CA GLN A 348 -10.47 19.06 28.15
C GLN A 348 -11.71 19.40 27.28
N ILE A 349 -12.67 18.48 27.17
CA ILE A 349 -13.88 18.69 26.35
C ILE A 349 -15.02 19.32 27.15
N PHE A 350 -15.38 18.73 28.31
CA PHE A 350 -16.60 19.08 29.06
C PHE A 350 -16.35 20.05 30.22
N SER A 351 -15.26 20.82 30.17
CA SER A 351 -15.04 21.95 31.07
C SER A 351 -15.30 23.28 30.39
N ARG A 352 -15.72 24.28 31.17
CA ARG A 352 -15.78 25.66 30.68
C ARG A 352 -14.38 26.14 30.27
N ALA A 353 -14.33 27.09 29.32
CA ALA A 353 -13.09 27.72 28.86
C ALA A 353 -12.29 28.44 29.97
N ASP A 354 -12.94 28.74 31.11
CA ASP A 354 -12.34 29.31 32.31
C ASP A 354 -11.87 28.26 33.34
N GLY A 355 -12.10 26.97 33.08
CA GLY A 355 -11.75 25.86 33.97
C GLY A 355 -12.60 25.75 35.24
N SER A 356 -13.66 26.55 35.41
CA SER A 356 -14.40 26.69 36.66
C SER A 356 -15.42 25.58 36.94
N ILE A 357 -15.93 24.92 35.88
CA ILE A 357 -16.96 23.88 35.94
C ILE A 357 -16.59 22.76 34.97
N THR A 358 -16.54 21.53 35.48
CA THR A 358 -16.43 20.28 34.70
C THR A 358 -17.62 19.39 35.00
N LEU A 359 -18.28 18.85 33.97
CA LEU A 359 -19.34 17.86 34.15
C LEU A 359 -18.76 16.54 34.70
N GLY A 360 -19.38 15.94 35.69
CA GLY A 360 -18.96 14.68 36.29
C GLY A 360 -19.76 13.46 35.83
N ALA A 361 -19.20 12.26 35.99
CA ALA A 361 -19.83 10.97 35.71
C ALA A 361 -21.12 10.65 36.50
N HIS A 362 -21.65 11.56 37.32
CA HIS A 362 -22.88 11.35 38.09
C HIS A 362 -23.85 12.52 38.01
N ASP A 363 -23.53 13.53 37.19
CA ASP A 363 -24.41 14.67 37.02
C ASP A 363 -25.70 14.24 36.32
N GLU A 364 -26.83 14.77 36.78
CA GLU A 364 -28.10 14.62 36.09
C GLU A 364 -28.26 15.77 35.10
N LEU A 365 -28.28 15.42 33.81
CA LEU A 365 -28.51 16.37 32.74
C LEU A 365 -29.96 16.26 32.27
N ASP A 366 -30.61 17.41 32.17
CA ASP A 366 -31.95 17.55 31.61
C ASP A 366 -31.87 18.10 30.18
N PHE A 367 -32.02 17.21 29.20
CA PHE A 367 -32.03 17.53 27.77
C PHE A 367 -33.37 18.14 27.31
N THR A 368 -34.35 18.35 28.20
CA THR A 368 -35.51 19.23 27.91
C THR A 368 -35.15 20.71 28.03
N GLN A 369 -34.06 21.03 28.72
CA GLN A 369 -33.55 22.38 28.89
C GLN A 369 -32.29 22.59 28.04
N PRO A 370 -31.96 23.85 27.68
CA PRO A 370 -30.72 24.15 26.97
C PRO A 370 -29.49 23.77 27.80
N GLN A 371 -28.56 23.00 27.22
CA GLN A 371 -27.30 22.57 27.85
C GLN A 371 -26.09 23.27 27.22
N PRO A 372 -25.84 24.57 27.50
CA PRO A 372 -24.81 25.37 26.83
C PRO A 372 -23.39 24.82 26.94
N LEU A 373 -23.06 24.21 28.07
CA LEU A 373 -21.76 23.60 28.26
C LEU A 373 -21.56 22.39 27.32
N VAL A 374 -22.61 21.59 27.11
CA VAL A 374 -22.54 20.35 26.33
C VAL A 374 -22.54 20.63 24.83
N TYR A 375 -23.46 21.45 24.33
CA TYR A 375 -23.52 21.70 22.88
C TYR A 375 -22.31 22.53 22.40
N SER A 376 -21.77 23.43 23.23
CA SER A 376 -20.55 24.18 22.89
C SER A 376 -19.31 23.28 22.89
N ALA A 377 -19.17 22.40 23.90
CA ALA A 377 -18.10 21.41 23.97
C ALA A 377 -18.08 20.47 22.74
N LEU A 378 -19.27 20.02 22.33
CA LEU A 378 -19.44 19.11 21.20
C LEU A 378 -19.45 19.83 19.83
N GLY A 379 -19.56 21.16 19.83
CA GLY A 379 -19.69 21.99 18.62
C GLY A 379 -20.92 21.65 17.79
N VAL A 380 -22.06 21.42 18.46
CA VAL A 380 -23.37 21.15 17.85
C VAL A 380 -24.37 22.23 18.22
N THR A 381 -25.46 22.33 17.47
CA THR A 381 -26.59 23.20 17.85
C THR A 381 -27.44 22.59 18.97
N GLU A 382 -28.28 23.39 19.62
CA GLU A 382 -29.21 22.89 20.65
C GLU A 382 -30.17 21.83 20.09
N GLU A 383 -30.73 22.08 18.90
CA GLU A 383 -31.63 21.16 18.19
C GLU A 383 -30.94 19.84 17.80
N GLU A 384 -29.66 19.91 17.41
CA GLU A 384 -28.85 18.71 17.16
C GLU A 384 -28.58 17.94 18.45
N LEU A 385 -28.25 18.62 19.54
CA LEU A 385 -28.03 17.97 20.83
C LEU A 385 -29.27 17.23 21.33
N GLN A 386 -30.46 17.82 21.17
CA GLN A 386 -31.72 17.16 21.55
C GLN A 386 -31.95 15.88 20.74
N ARG A 387 -31.76 15.91 19.42
CA ARG A 387 -31.88 14.72 18.56
C ARG A 387 -30.82 13.66 18.89
N ILE A 388 -29.57 14.08 19.10
CA ILE A 388 -28.48 13.20 19.55
C ILE A 388 -28.86 12.51 20.86
N ALA A 389 -29.40 13.24 21.84
CA ALA A 389 -29.85 12.69 23.11
C ALA A 389 -31.00 11.68 22.92
N ASP A 390 -31.97 11.97 22.04
CA ASP A 390 -33.06 11.04 21.72
C ASP A 390 -32.52 9.72 21.11
N TYR A 391 -31.47 9.76 20.28
CA TYR A 391 -30.83 8.54 19.75
C TYR A 391 -30.03 7.76 20.81
N CYS A 392 -29.38 8.45 21.75
CA CYS A 392 -28.55 7.82 22.78
C CYS A 392 -29.37 7.24 23.94
N PHE A 393 -30.39 7.96 24.39
CA PHE A 393 -31.10 7.70 25.65
C PHE A 393 -32.59 7.39 25.48
N GLY A 394 -33.11 7.53 24.26
CA GLY A 394 -34.53 7.34 23.96
C GLY A 394 -35.38 8.46 24.54
N VAL A 395 -36.58 8.12 25.03
CA VAL A 395 -37.58 9.10 25.48
C VAL A 395 -37.22 9.76 26.83
N ASN A 396 -36.28 9.18 27.58
CA ASN A 396 -35.84 9.73 28.86
C ASN A 396 -34.87 10.89 28.63
N ARG A 397 -35.35 12.11 28.88
CA ARG A 397 -34.57 13.35 28.70
C ARG A 397 -33.88 13.85 29.96
N ILE A 398 -34.22 13.30 31.13
CA ILE A 398 -33.45 13.49 32.36
C ILE A 398 -32.58 12.25 32.54
N VAL A 399 -31.27 12.42 32.40
CA VAL A 399 -30.34 11.30 32.33
C VAL A 399 -29.19 11.53 33.30
N ARG A 400 -29.00 10.55 34.20
CA ARG A 400 -27.79 10.46 35.00
C ARG A 400 -26.64 10.04 34.11
N MET A 401 -25.66 10.91 33.95
CA MET A 401 -24.52 10.70 33.06
C MET A 401 -23.58 9.61 33.58
N ASP A 402 -22.73 9.10 32.69
CA ASP A 402 -21.58 8.24 32.97
C ASP A 402 -20.62 8.32 31.77
N ASP A 403 -19.43 7.72 31.89
CA ASP A 403 -18.40 7.75 30.84
C ASP A 403 -18.89 7.19 29.50
N LYS A 404 -19.76 6.16 29.53
CA LYS A 404 -20.31 5.56 28.30
C LYS A 404 -21.27 6.53 27.62
N LYS A 405 -22.16 7.18 28.38
CA LYS A 405 -23.15 8.14 27.88
C LYS A 405 -22.49 9.39 27.30
N PHE A 406 -21.47 9.94 27.96
CA PHE A 406 -20.68 11.04 27.39
C PHE A 406 -20.03 10.63 26.07
N SER A 407 -19.54 9.39 25.97
CA SER A 407 -18.94 8.88 24.74
C SER A 407 -19.95 8.70 23.61
N GLN A 408 -21.19 8.34 23.93
CA GLN A 408 -22.27 8.26 22.93
C GLN A 408 -22.57 9.62 22.33
N LEU A 409 -22.69 10.66 23.16
CA LEU A 409 -22.87 12.05 22.72
C LEU A 409 -21.66 12.52 21.89
N TYR A 410 -20.45 12.26 22.40
CA TYR A 410 -19.20 12.64 21.74
C TYR A 410 -19.06 11.99 20.35
N ARG A 411 -19.36 10.69 20.22
CA ARG A 411 -19.34 9.96 18.94
C ARG A 411 -20.26 10.58 17.90
N LEU A 412 -21.52 10.79 18.25
CA LEU A 412 -22.54 11.30 17.33
C LEU A 412 -22.25 12.74 16.89
N ALA A 413 -21.64 13.55 17.75
CA ALA A 413 -21.20 14.90 17.38
C ALA A 413 -19.90 14.89 16.56
N THR A 414 -18.92 14.07 16.92
CA THR A 414 -17.55 14.14 16.38
C THR A 414 -17.42 13.42 15.04
N ILE A 415 -18.03 12.24 14.87
CA ILE A 415 -17.87 11.45 13.64
C ILE A 415 -18.31 12.22 12.38
N PRO A 416 -19.48 12.88 12.34
CA PRO A 416 -19.85 13.75 11.22
C PRO A 416 -18.82 14.85 10.97
N ARG A 417 -18.33 15.50 12.03
CA ARG A 417 -17.37 16.61 11.93
C ARG A 417 -16.02 16.18 11.37
N LEU A 418 -15.58 14.93 11.59
CA LEU A 418 -14.37 14.39 10.96
C LEU A 418 -14.44 14.44 9.43
N PHE A 419 -15.64 14.38 8.86
CA PHE A 419 -15.90 14.46 7.42
C PHE A 419 -16.38 15.85 6.97
N GLY A 420 -16.26 16.87 7.83
CA GLY A 420 -16.64 18.25 7.50
C GLY A 420 -18.14 18.51 7.42
N MET A 421 -18.97 17.69 8.10
CA MET A 421 -20.43 17.82 8.11
C MET A 421 -21.01 17.98 9.52
N SER A 422 -22.21 18.57 9.61
CA SER A 422 -22.98 18.64 10.85
C SER A 422 -23.70 17.32 11.16
N PHE A 423 -24.20 17.16 12.38
CA PHE A 423 -25.01 16.00 12.75
C PHE A 423 -26.25 15.88 11.87
N SER A 424 -26.97 16.98 11.65
CA SER A 424 -28.16 17.02 10.79
C SER A 424 -27.88 16.56 9.36
N GLN A 425 -26.70 16.94 8.83
CA GLN A 425 -26.29 16.55 7.48
C GLN A 425 -25.98 15.05 7.39
N ALA A 426 -25.29 14.49 8.39
CA ALA A 426 -25.03 13.05 8.46
C ALA A 426 -26.32 12.24 8.62
N GLU A 427 -27.23 12.68 9.48
CA GLU A 427 -28.55 12.08 9.69
C GLU A 427 -29.34 12.00 8.38
N LEU A 428 -29.42 13.13 7.66
CA LEU A 428 -30.06 13.18 6.34
C LEU A 428 -29.37 12.22 5.37
N LEU A 429 -28.04 12.22 5.31
CA LEU A 429 -27.28 11.37 4.37
C LEU A 429 -27.52 9.87 4.62
N PHE A 430 -27.55 9.43 5.87
CA PHE A 430 -27.87 8.04 6.21
C PHE A 430 -29.31 7.67 5.86
N SER A 431 -30.26 8.58 6.06
CA SER A 431 -31.66 8.37 5.65
C SER A 431 -31.79 8.19 4.14
N LEU A 432 -31.10 9.02 3.33
CA LEU A 432 -31.07 8.93 1.87
C LEU A 432 -30.38 7.65 1.38
N SER A 433 -29.38 7.19 2.14
CA SER A 433 -28.65 5.95 1.87
C SER A 433 -29.42 4.68 2.27
N HIS A 434 -30.68 4.80 2.71
CA HIS A 434 -31.51 3.70 3.21
C HIS A 434 -30.88 2.94 4.39
N ARG A 435 -30.14 3.66 5.25
CA ARG A 435 -29.45 3.12 6.44
C ARG A 435 -29.74 3.95 7.70
N PRO A 436 -31.01 4.20 8.06
CA PRO A 436 -31.34 5.01 9.26
C PRO A 436 -30.83 4.38 10.56
N GLU A 437 -30.59 3.06 10.59
CA GLU A 437 -30.00 2.35 11.72
C GLU A 437 -28.54 2.73 11.99
N ALA A 438 -27.83 3.33 11.03
CA ALA A 438 -26.44 3.73 11.18
C ALA A 438 -26.21 4.65 12.39
N ILE A 439 -27.10 5.62 12.63
CA ILE A 439 -27.02 6.51 13.79
C ILE A 439 -27.16 5.72 15.10
N LYS A 440 -28.08 4.75 15.15
CA LYS A 440 -28.23 3.86 16.32
C LYS A 440 -27.00 2.96 16.51
N ASN A 441 -26.38 2.50 15.43
CA ASN A 441 -25.15 1.72 15.48
C ASN A 441 -24.00 2.54 16.06
N LEU A 442 -23.89 3.83 15.72
CA LEU A 442 -22.92 4.75 16.32
C LEU A 442 -23.17 4.95 17.83
N ALA A 443 -24.43 5.03 18.25
CA ALA A 443 -24.80 5.14 19.66
C ALA A 443 -24.56 3.82 20.45
N SER A 444 -24.65 2.65 19.79
CA SER A 444 -24.63 1.33 20.43
C SER A 444 -23.37 0.99 21.23
N GLY A 445 -22.23 1.62 20.92
CA GLY A 445 -20.97 1.42 21.64
C GLY A 445 -20.15 0.20 21.22
N LYS A 446 -20.61 -0.60 20.25
CA LYS A 446 -19.82 -1.73 19.72
C LYS A 446 -18.77 -1.24 18.72
N VAL A 447 -17.50 -1.54 19.00
CA VAL A 447 -16.34 -1.10 18.21
C VAL A 447 -16.49 -1.43 16.71
N ALA A 448 -16.76 -2.70 16.38
CA ALA A 448 -16.88 -3.14 14.99
C ALA A 448 -17.97 -2.37 14.22
N THR A 449 -19.16 -2.18 14.81
CA THR A 449 -20.26 -1.47 14.14
C THR A 449 -19.98 0.03 13.99
N ILE A 450 -19.24 0.63 14.93
CA ILE A 450 -18.81 2.02 14.84
C ILE A 450 -17.84 2.18 13.67
N LEU A 451 -16.80 1.34 13.59
CA LEU A 451 -15.80 1.40 12.53
C LEU A 451 -16.41 1.10 11.14
N ASP A 452 -17.36 0.16 11.05
CA ASP A 452 -18.09 -0.11 9.81
C ASP A 452 -18.90 1.12 9.37
N THR A 453 -19.58 1.78 10.31
CA THR A 453 -20.39 2.97 10.02
C THR A 453 -19.52 4.16 9.60
N ILE A 454 -18.35 4.35 10.24
CA ILE A 454 -17.35 5.34 9.83
C ILE A 454 -16.88 5.08 8.40
N ASN A 455 -16.54 3.83 8.06
CA ASN A 455 -16.12 3.47 6.71
C ASN A 455 -17.24 3.71 5.67
N VAL A 456 -18.50 3.40 5.99
CA VAL A 456 -19.64 3.67 5.11
C VAL A 456 -19.80 5.18 4.88
N LEU A 457 -19.78 5.98 5.94
CA LEU A 457 -19.91 7.43 5.83
C LEU A 457 -18.77 8.02 4.99
N GLU A 458 -17.54 7.62 5.28
CA GLU A 458 -16.36 8.04 4.52
C GLU A 458 -16.48 7.69 3.04
N ASN A 459 -16.93 6.47 2.71
CA ASN A 459 -17.12 6.04 1.33
C ASN A 459 -18.15 6.89 0.58
N ILE A 460 -19.27 7.24 1.24
CA ILE A 460 -20.31 8.07 0.63
C ILE A 460 -19.79 9.50 0.41
N VAL A 461 -19.14 10.10 1.40
CA VAL A 461 -18.57 11.45 1.31
C VAL A 461 -17.49 11.53 0.24
N GLN A 462 -16.60 10.55 0.20
CA GLN A 462 -15.56 10.46 -0.82
C GLN A 462 -16.16 10.36 -2.22
N TRP A 463 -17.19 9.51 -2.41
CA TRP A 463 -17.89 9.40 -3.68
C TRP A 463 -18.58 10.71 -4.07
N MET A 464 -19.27 11.38 -3.13
CA MET A 464 -19.88 12.69 -3.38
C MET A 464 -18.83 13.72 -3.82
N SER A 465 -17.68 13.77 -3.15
CA SER A 465 -16.56 14.65 -3.52
C SER A 465 -16.01 14.32 -4.91
N GLU A 466 -15.85 13.05 -5.26
CA GLU A 466 -15.40 12.60 -6.58
C GLU A 466 -16.38 13.00 -7.70
N GLN A 467 -17.69 12.94 -7.41
CA GLN A 467 -18.76 13.34 -8.33
C GLN A 467 -19.08 14.85 -8.28
N LYS A 468 -18.38 15.63 -7.43
CA LYS A 468 -18.62 17.05 -7.18
C LYS A 468 -20.08 17.36 -6.80
N LEU A 469 -20.66 16.49 -5.97
CA LEU A 469 -22.02 16.61 -5.46
C LEU A 469 -22.01 17.13 -4.02
N ASP A 470 -22.87 18.11 -3.75
CA ASP A 470 -23.19 18.50 -2.38
C ASP A 470 -24.43 17.73 -1.87
N LEU A 471 -24.71 17.88 -0.58
CA LEU A 471 -25.83 17.17 0.05
C LEU A 471 -27.19 17.65 -0.48
N ALA A 472 -27.31 18.92 -0.85
CA ALA A 472 -28.55 19.49 -1.37
C ALA A 472 -28.90 18.90 -2.74
N ALA A 473 -27.94 18.82 -3.66
CA ALA A 473 -28.11 18.19 -4.96
C ALA A 473 -28.39 16.70 -4.81
N LEU A 474 -27.69 16.00 -3.92
CA LEU A 474 -27.95 14.58 -3.65
C LEU A 474 -29.38 14.35 -3.13
N ASN A 475 -29.82 15.18 -2.17
CA ASN A 475 -31.18 15.13 -1.65
C ASN A 475 -32.21 15.39 -2.74
N ALA A 476 -32.00 16.41 -3.59
CA ALA A 476 -32.90 16.71 -4.71
C ALA A 476 -33.02 15.53 -5.69
N MET A 477 -31.92 14.80 -5.93
CA MET A 477 -31.90 13.64 -6.84
C MET A 477 -32.52 12.35 -6.27
N ILE A 478 -32.65 12.20 -4.95
CA ILE A 478 -33.08 10.92 -4.34
C ILE A 478 -34.33 11.07 -3.45
N THR A 479 -34.70 12.28 -3.05
CA THR A 479 -35.86 12.53 -2.17
C THR A 479 -37.13 11.90 -2.73
N ARG A 480 -37.97 11.38 -1.83
CA ARG A 480 -39.32 10.90 -2.14
C ARG A 480 -40.41 11.85 -1.63
N GLN A 481 -39.99 12.98 -1.06
CA GLN A 481 -40.89 13.99 -0.51
C GLN A 481 -40.85 15.22 -1.40
N TYR A 482 -42.00 15.53 -2.00
CA TYR A 482 -42.19 16.63 -2.94
C TYR A 482 -43.04 17.73 -2.31
N SER A 483 -42.58 18.98 -2.43
CA SER A 483 -43.31 20.15 -1.96
C SER A 483 -44.55 20.40 -2.83
N ALA A 484 -45.66 20.73 -2.20
CA ALA A 484 -46.88 21.14 -2.91
C ALA A 484 -46.95 22.64 -3.20
N ALA A 485 -45.91 23.41 -2.86
CA ALA A 485 -45.88 24.86 -3.05
C ALA A 485 -45.76 25.23 -4.53
N ALA A 486 -46.66 26.08 -5.03
CA ALA A 486 -46.57 26.58 -6.40
C ALA A 486 -45.65 27.80 -6.46
N THR A 487 -44.59 27.73 -7.24
CA THR A 487 -43.70 28.88 -7.45
C THR A 487 -44.06 29.65 -8.72
N PRO A 488 -43.76 30.96 -8.80
CA PRO A 488 -43.96 31.74 -10.02
C PRO A 488 -43.21 31.17 -11.23
N GLU A 489 -42.04 30.58 -11.02
CA GLU A 489 -41.24 29.94 -12.07
C GLU A 489 -41.96 28.71 -12.63
N LEU A 490 -42.50 27.85 -11.75
CA LEU A 490 -43.27 26.69 -12.15
C LEU A 490 -44.55 27.11 -12.88
N PHE A 491 -45.23 28.16 -12.41
CA PHE A 491 -46.42 28.69 -13.07
C PHE A 491 -46.11 29.17 -14.50
N ASN A 492 -45.05 29.97 -14.68
CA ASN A 492 -44.64 30.46 -15.99
C ASN A 492 -44.21 29.31 -16.91
N PHE A 493 -43.48 28.33 -16.39
CA PHE A 493 -43.08 27.13 -17.13
C PHE A 493 -44.29 26.34 -17.65
N LEU A 494 -45.28 26.07 -16.78
CA LEU A 494 -46.49 25.35 -17.16
C LEU A 494 -47.39 26.16 -18.11
N SER A 495 -47.46 27.48 -17.94
CA SER A 495 -48.20 28.36 -18.86
C SER A 495 -47.61 28.32 -20.27
N ASN A 496 -46.28 28.35 -20.39
CA ASN A 496 -45.60 28.24 -21.67
C ASN A 496 -45.84 26.88 -22.35
N ILE A 497 -45.86 25.80 -21.56
CA ILE A 497 -46.19 24.46 -22.05
C ILE A 497 -47.63 24.41 -22.55
N HIS A 498 -48.59 24.94 -21.80
CA HIS A 498 -50.00 24.99 -22.18
C HIS A 498 -50.20 25.74 -23.51
N HIS A 499 -49.62 26.94 -23.67
CA HIS A 499 -49.73 27.71 -24.91
C HIS A 499 -49.16 26.98 -26.12
N SER A 500 -48.13 26.16 -25.94
CA SER A 500 -47.60 25.34 -27.02
C SER A 500 -48.47 24.12 -27.35
N MET A 501 -49.40 23.73 -26.47
CA MET A 501 -50.35 22.61 -26.66
C MET A 501 -51.68 23.06 -27.27
N ASP A 502 -52.09 24.32 -27.06
CA ASP A 502 -53.42 24.91 -27.32
C ASP A 502 -53.98 24.75 -28.76
N ASN A 503 -53.19 24.23 -29.70
CA ASN A 503 -53.55 24.10 -31.12
C ASN A 503 -53.68 22.65 -31.63
N GLN A 504 -53.65 21.62 -30.76
CA GLN A 504 -53.62 20.21 -31.17
C GLN A 504 -54.77 19.40 -30.56
N THR A 505 -55.62 18.80 -31.40
CA THR A 505 -56.74 17.93 -30.98
C THR A 505 -56.44 16.44 -31.12
N ASP A 506 -55.38 16.07 -31.84
CA ASP A 506 -54.94 14.68 -31.99
C ASP A 506 -54.11 14.23 -30.77
N PRO A 507 -54.49 13.14 -30.07
CA PRO A 507 -53.75 12.60 -28.92
C PRO A 507 -52.27 12.30 -29.21
N VAL A 508 -51.92 11.87 -30.42
CA VAL A 508 -50.54 11.53 -30.79
C VAL A 508 -49.69 12.80 -30.96
N LEU A 509 -50.25 13.81 -31.64
CA LEU A 509 -49.58 15.09 -31.84
C LEU A 509 -49.48 15.89 -30.54
N LEU A 510 -50.47 15.77 -29.64
CA LEU A 510 -50.43 16.35 -28.29
C LEU A 510 -49.29 15.80 -27.45
N LYS A 511 -49.04 14.48 -27.47
CA LYS A 511 -47.90 13.89 -26.77
C LYS A 511 -46.57 14.37 -27.34
N GLN A 512 -46.46 14.47 -28.66
CA GLN A 512 -45.23 14.96 -29.31
C GLN A 512 -44.97 16.45 -29.05
N SER A 513 -46.01 17.30 -29.08
CA SER A 513 -45.88 18.72 -28.78
C SER A 513 -45.51 18.94 -27.33
N LEU A 514 -46.14 18.23 -26.39
CA LEU A 514 -45.82 18.28 -24.96
C LEU A 514 -44.37 17.88 -24.69
N CYS A 515 -43.91 16.75 -25.24
CA CYS A 515 -42.51 16.33 -25.08
C CYS A 515 -41.52 17.34 -25.66
N ARG A 516 -41.85 17.97 -26.80
CA ARG A 516 -41.01 19.01 -27.41
C ARG A 516 -40.95 20.27 -26.55
N SER A 517 -42.08 20.68 -25.97
CA SER A 517 -42.16 21.84 -25.08
C SER A 517 -41.41 21.61 -23.77
N LEU A 518 -41.55 20.41 -23.19
CA LEU A 518 -40.79 20.00 -22.01
C LEU A 518 -39.28 19.95 -22.32
N ALA A 519 -38.89 19.42 -23.47
CA ALA A 519 -37.49 19.40 -23.91
C ALA A 519 -36.92 20.81 -24.08
N ALA A 520 -37.67 21.72 -24.69
CA ALA A 520 -37.27 23.12 -24.81
C ALA A 520 -37.13 23.78 -23.42
N GLY A 521 -38.08 23.56 -22.52
CA GLY A 521 -38.08 24.15 -21.19
C GLY A 521 -36.99 23.60 -20.25
N PHE A 522 -36.61 22.34 -20.39
CA PHE A 522 -35.52 21.72 -19.62
C PHE A 522 -34.15 21.77 -20.31
N HIS A 523 -34.06 22.40 -21.49
CA HIS A 523 -32.86 22.44 -22.32
C HIS A 523 -32.27 21.05 -22.64
N LEU A 524 -33.15 20.08 -22.89
CA LEU A 524 -32.79 18.71 -23.25
C LEU A 524 -33.24 18.39 -24.68
N LYS A 525 -32.73 17.27 -25.22
CA LYS A 525 -33.23 16.73 -26.50
C LYS A 525 -34.58 16.07 -26.29
N THR A 526 -35.47 16.16 -27.29
CA THR A 526 -36.83 15.61 -27.22
C THR A 526 -36.82 14.10 -26.93
N GLU A 527 -35.89 13.37 -27.52
CA GLU A 527 -35.77 11.92 -27.36
C GLU A 527 -35.38 11.52 -25.94
N VAL A 528 -34.55 12.34 -25.28
CA VAL A 528 -34.15 12.16 -23.87
C VAL A 528 -35.35 12.38 -22.96
N VAL A 529 -36.14 13.44 -23.18
CA VAL A 529 -37.35 13.72 -22.39
C VAL A 529 -38.40 12.62 -22.55
N VAL A 530 -38.59 12.10 -23.77
CA VAL A 530 -39.48 10.94 -24.00
C VAL A 530 -39.01 9.71 -23.21
N GLY A 531 -37.71 9.44 -23.19
CA GLY A 531 -37.13 8.37 -22.37
C GLY A 531 -37.35 8.60 -20.87
N LEU A 532 -37.12 9.82 -20.38
CA LEU A 532 -37.31 10.17 -18.96
C LEU A 532 -38.76 10.01 -18.50
N ILE A 533 -39.72 10.41 -19.35
CA ILE A 533 -41.15 10.23 -19.07
C ILE A 533 -41.48 8.75 -18.93
N ARG A 534 -41.02 7.90 -19.86
CA ARG A 534 -41.21 6.44 -19.74
C ARG A 534 -40.55 5.86 -18.49
N TRP A 535 -39.38 6.39 -18.12
CA TRP A 535 -38.69 5.95 -16.92
C TRP A 535 -39.46 6.34 -15.65
N LEU A 536 -40.07 7.53 -15.62
CA LEU A 536 -40.97 7.95 -14.54
C LEU A 536 -42.26 7.10 -14.51
N GLU A 537 -42.91 6.88 -15.65
CA GLU A 537 -44.12 6.02 -15.78
C GLU A 537 -43.86 4.59 -15.27
N SER A 538 -42.64 4.06 -15.47
CA SER A 538 -42.27 2.73 -14.97
C SER A 538 -42.14 2.65 -13.44
N ASN A 539 -41.91 3.78 -12.76
CA ASN A 539 -41.73 3.85 -11.31
C ASN A 539 -42.94 4.45 -10.57
N ASN A 540 -43.80 5.21 -11.25
CA ASN A 540 -44.99 5.83 -10.71
C ASN A 540 -46.20 5.58 -11.63
N ALA A 541 -47.05 4.63 -11.24
CA ALA A 541 -48.27 4.30 -12.00
C ALA A 541 -49.32 5.43 -12.00
N ASP A 542 -49.25 6.36 -11.03
CA ASP A 542 -50.16 7.51 -10.95
C ASP A 542 -49.73 8.66 -11.89
N PHE A 543 -48.53 8.56 -12.47
CA PHE A 543 -48.04 9.47 -13.48
C PHE A 543 -48.19 8.85 -14.87
N THR A 544 -49.00 9.48 -15.71
CA THR A 544 -49.01 9.22 -17.16
C THR A 544 -49.01 10.56 -17.89
N LEU A 545 -48.43 10.58 -19.09
CA LEU A 545 -48.38 11.78 -19.91
C LEU A 545 -49.79 12.36 -20.20
N GLU A 546 -50.79 11.50 -20.28
CA GLU A 546 -52.19 11.85 -20.50
C GLU A 546 -52.79 12.57 -19.29
N ILE A 547 -52.67 11.98 -18.09
CA ILE A 547 -53.14 12.59 -16.84
C ILE A 547 -52.45 13.94 -16.61
N PHE A 548 -51.14 14.00 -16.88
CA PHE A 548 -50.35 15.23 -16.74
C PHE A 548 -50.85 16.32 -17.71
N SER A 549 -51.06 15.99 -18.99
CA SER A 549 -51.57 16.93 -19.99
C SER A 549 -52.97 17.47 -19.67
N GLN A 550 -53.85 16.60 -19.16
CA GLN A 550 -55.21 16.98 -18.76
C GLN A 550 -55.18 17.89 -17.53
N ALA A 551 -54.31 17.60 -16.56
CA ALA A 551 -54.15 18.42 -15.36
C ALA A 551 -53.64 19.84 -15.71
N ILE A 552 -52.70 19.97 -16.65
CA ILE A 552 -52.24 21.27 -17.17
C ILE A 552 -53.40 22.02 -17.82
N THR A 553 -54.13 21.36 -18.72
CA THR A 553 -55.27 21.97 -19.42
C THR A 553 -56.33 22.46 -18.42
N GLN A 554 -56.69 21.65 -17.42
CA GLN A 554 -57.65 22.03 -16.37
C GLN A 554 -57.26 23.29 -15.60
N VAL A 555 -55.97 23.51 -15.33
CA VAL A 555 -55.50 24.68 -14.59
C VAL A 555 -55.44 25.92 -15.48
N PHE A 556 -55.03 25.78 -16.75
CA PHE A 556 -54.68 26.90 -17.62
C PHE A 556 -55.76 27.32 -18.63
N SER A 557 -56.82 26.54 -18.86
CA SER A 557 -57.89 26.92 -19.80
C SER A 557 -58.73 28.15 -19.39
N ASN A 558 -58.87 28.45 -18.10
CA ASN A 558 -59.78 29.48 -17.58
C ASN A 558 -59.11 30.42 -16.56
N LYS A 559 -58.53 31.54 -17.00
CA LYS A 559 -57.87 32.57 -16.15
C LYS A 559 -56.96 31.93 -15.08
N PRO A 560 -55.76 31.45 -15.47
CA PRO A 560 -54.86 30.76 -14.55
C PRO A 560 -54.37 31.71 -13.46
N THR A 561 -54.35 31.22 -12.21
CA THR A 561 -53.79 31.93 -11.06
C THR A 561 -52.91 30.98 -10.26
N LEU A 562 -51.96 31.53 -9.49
CA LEU A 562 -51.08 30.74 -8.63
C LEU A 562 -51.87 29.89 -7.64
N GLU A 563 -52.95 30.45 -7.07
CA GLU A 563 -53.85 29.76 -6.12
C GLU A 563 -54.51 28.51 -6.72
N LYS A 564 -54.91 28.54 -8.01
CA LYS A 564 -55.47 27.37 -8.69
C LYS A 564 -54.45 26.26 -8.89
N LEU A 565 -53.18 26.63 -9.06
CA LEU A 565 -52.08 25.68 -9.16
C LEU A 565 -51.77 25.04 -7.80
N GLU A 566 -51.79 25.81 -6.71
CA GLU A 566 -51.62 25.28 -5.34
C GLU A 566 -52.76 24.33 -4.94
N GLN A 567 -54.00 24.63 -5.33
CA GLN A 567 -55.14 23.73 -5.11
C GLN A 567 -54.97 22.37 -5.81
N LYS A 568 -54.16 22.30 -6.88
CA LYS A 568 -53.81 21.07 -7.60
C LYS A 568 -52.43 20.57 -7.18
N SER A 569 -52.26 20.31 -5.89
CA SER A 569 -51.01 19.83 -5.28
C SER A 569 -50.38 18.62 -5.98
N GLN A 570 -51.19 17.73 -6.57
CA GLN A 570 -50.69 16.59 -7.33
C GLN A 570 -49.91 17.00 -8.58
N LEU A 571 -50.35 18.01 -9.32
CA LEU A 571 -49.67 18.50 -10.52
C LEU A 571 -48.30 19.09 -10.16
N VAL A 572 -48.23 19.84 -9.06
CA VAL A 572 -46.97 20.42 -8.54
C VAL A 572 -45.98 19.32 -8.16
N LYS A 573 -46.44 18.28 -7.45
CA LYS A 573 -45.61 17.12 -7.10
C LYS A 573 -45.10 16.37 -8.33
N GLN A 574 -45.97 16.11 -9.30
CA GLN A 574 -45.59 15.45 -10.56
C GLN A 574 -44.56 16.26 -11.36
N CYS A 575 -44.64 17.60 -11.33
CA CYS A 575 -43.63 18.45 -11.96
C CYS A 575 -42.27 18.34 -11.24
N GLN A 576 -42.27 18.28 -9.91
CA GLN A 576 -41.04 18.10 -9.14
C GLN A 576 -40.44 16.70 -9.32
N GLU A 577 -41.28 15.66 -9.39
CA GLU A 577 -40.88 14.31 -9.76
C GLU A 577 -40.20 14.29 -11.14
N LEU A 578 -40.83 14.87 -12.16
CA LEU A 578 -40.21 14.96 -13.49
C LEU A 578 -38.88 15.74 -13.45
N SER A 579 -38.84 16.83 -12.68
CA SER A 579 -37.64 17.66 -12.51
C SER A 579 -36.49 16.89 -11.84
N GLN A 580 -36.78 15.98 -10.90
CA GLN A 580 -35.78 15.09 -10.30
C GLN A 580 -35.13 14.19 -11.36
N TYR A 581 -35.90 13.57 -12.24
CA TYR A 581 -35.38 12.72 -13.31
C TYR A 581 -34.55 13.52 -14.32
N VAL A 582 -35.01 14.73 -14.66
CA VAL A 582 -34.26 15.69 -15.49
C VAL A 582 -32.92 16.05 -14.84
N LEU A 583 -32.90 16.33 -13.53
CA LEU A 583 -31.69 16.66 -12.79
C LEU A 583 -30.66 15.51 -12.84
N ILE A 584 -31.11 14.27 -12.61
CA ILE A 584 -30.26 13.08 -12.71
C ILE A 584 -29.72 12.92 -14.14
N ALA A 585 -30.56 13.11 -15.16
CA ALA A 585 -30.14 13.00 -16.55
C ALA A 585 -29.13 14.07 -16.96
N GLN A 586 -29.29 15.31 -16.49
CA GLN A 586 -28.33 16.38 -16.71
C GLN A 586 -27.00 16.12 -15.98
N TRP A 587 -27.06 15.69 -14.71
CA TRP A 587 -25.87 15.35 -13.92
C TRP A 587 -25.05 14.23 -14.55
N ALA A 588 -25.70 13.09 -14.85
CA ALA A 588 -25.03 11.95 -15.46
C ALA A 588 -24.78 12.12 -16.97
N LYS A 589 -25.26 13.20 -17.59
CA LYS A 589 -25.23 13.44 -19.04
C LYS A 589 -25.77 12.24 -19.81
N LEU A 590 -26.99 11.84 -19.49
CA LEU A 590 -27.66 10.69 -20.11
C LEU A 590 -28.05 11.00 -21.55
N THR A 591 -27.76 10.05 -22.42
CA THR A 591 -28.21 10.02 -23.81
C THR A 591 -29.47 9.17 -23.94
N GLN A 592 -30.12 9.22 -25.10
CA GLN A 592 -31.28 8.36 -25.39
C GLN A 592 -30.96 6.87 -25.18
N GLN A 593 -29.80 6.41 -25.68
CA GLN A 593 -29.37 5.02 -25.57
C GLN A 593 -29.11 4.60 -24.12
N ASP A 594 -28.61 5.52 -23.29
CA ASP A 594 -28.42 5.26 -21.86
C ASP A 594 -29.77 5.02 -21.16
N ILE A 595 -30.78 5.83 -21.48
CA ILE A 595 -32.12 5.71 -20.89
C ILE A 595 -32.83 4.44 -21.38
N GLU A 596 -32.68 4.08 -22.65
CA GLU A 596 -33.20 2.81 -23.18
C GLU A 596 -32.62 1.60 -22.44
N LEU A 597 -31.33 1.65 -22.05
CA LEU A 597 -30.71 0.61 -21.23
C LEU A 597 -31.21 0.63 -19.78
N ILE A 598 -31.41 1.81 -19.17
CA ILE A 598 -31.97 1.95 -17.82
C ILE A 598 -33.41 1.39 -17.73
N LEU A 599 -34.18 1.52 -18.81
CA LEU A 599 -35.52 0.93 -18.94
C LEU A 599 -35.50 -0.61 -19.01
N GLN A 600 -34.33 -1.23 -19.15
CA GLN A 600 -34.10 -2.67 -19.12
C GLN A 600 -33.32 -3.05 -17.85
N PRO A 601 -34.00 -3.10 -16.68
CA PRO A 601 -33.33 -3.21 -15.37
C PRO A 601 -32.55 -4.53 -15.23
N THR A 602 -32.99 -5.60 -15.87
CA THR A 602 -32.30 -6.90 -15.87
C THR A 602 -30.91 -6.82 -16.48
N LEU A 603 -30.73 -6.07 -17.57
CA LEU A 603 -29.43 -5.90 -18.23
C LEU A 603 -28.53 -4.90 -17.50
N PHE A 604 -29.11 -3.88 -16.85
CA PHE A 604 -28.33 -2.84 -16.20
C PHE A 604 -27.93 -3.21 -14.76
N SER A 605 -28.89 -3.58 -13.92
CA SER A 605 -28.67 -3.89 -12.49
C SER A 605 -28.87 -5.37 -12.14
N GLY A 606 -29.34 -6.21 -13.07
CA GLY A 606 -29.71 -7.59 -12.76
C GLY A 606 -31.02 -7.72 -11.96
N THR A 607 -31.78 -6.63 -11.76
CA THR A 607 -33.05 -6.68 -11.03
C THR A 607 -34.24 -6.72 -11.98
N GLU A 608 -35.29 -7.46 -11.62
CA GLU A 608 -36.54 -7.45 -12.39
C GLU A 608 -37.37 -6.19 -12.16
N LYS A 609 -37.13 -5.47 -11.06
CA LYS A 609 -37.87 -4.26 -10.70
C LYS A 609 -37.36 -3.03 -11.47
N PRO A 610 -38.26 -2.08 -11.80
CA PRO A 610 -37.88 -0.77 -12.33
C PRO A 610 -36.84 -0.08 -11.43
N LEU A 611 -35.88 0.58 -12.07
CA LEU A 611 -34.84 1.32 -11.38
C LEU A 611 -35.40 2.66 -10.89
N HIS A 612 -35.48 2.84 -9.58
CA HIS A 612 -35.89 4.11 -8.98
C HIS A 612 -34.66 4.95 -8.60
N PRO A 613 -34.78 6.28 -8.58
CA PRO A 613 -33.74 7.18 -8.06
C PRO A 613 -33.32 6.78 -6.64
N SER A 614 -32.06 6.38 -6.50
CA SER A 614 -31.46 5.93 -5.25
C SER A 614 -29.95 6.16 -5.29
N LEU A 615 -29.31 6.21 -4.13
CA LEU A 615 -27.85 6.37 -4.05
C LEU A 615 -27.13 5.26 -4.82
N SER A 616 -27.59 4.00 -4.67
CA SER A 616 -27.04 2.85 -5.39
C SER A 616 -27.13 3.02 -6.92
N LEU A 617 -28.25 3.56 -7.42
CA LEU A 617 -28.39 3.85 -8.84
C LEU A 617 -27.43 4.97 -9.29
N LEU A 618 -27.31 6.06 -8.54
CA LEU A 618 -26.39 7.14 -8.90
C LEU A 618 -24.93 6.66 -8.92
N ILE A 619 -24.53 5.81 -7.97
CA ILE A 619 -23.22 5.17 -7.95
C ILE A 619 -23.03 4.30 -9.20
N LEU A 620 -24.04 3.51 -9.56
CA LEU A 620 -23.99 2.66 -10.75
C LEU A 620 -23.90 3.48 -12.04
N LEU A 621 -24.64 4.58 -12.15
CA LEU A 621 -24.57 5.53 -13.27
C LEU A 621 -23.19 6.18 -13.37
N ALA A 622 -22.59 6.59 -12.24
CA ALA A 622 -21.23 7.12 -12.22
C ALA A 622 -20.22 6.08 -12.73
N LYS A 623 -20.29 4.83 -12.23
CA LYS A 623 -19.44 3.72 -12.71
C LYS A 623 -19.65 3.47 -14.21
N PHE A 624 -20.88 3.49 -14.68
CA PHE A 624 -21.24 3.32 -16.08
C PHE A 624 -20.66 4.43 -16.97
N LYS A 625 -20.71 5.68 -16.54
CA LYS A 625 -20.11 6.80 -17.28
C LYS A 625 -18.58 6.72 -17.33
N ILE A 626 -17.94 6.30 -16.23
CA ILE A 626 -16.49 6.00 -16.23
C ILE A 626 -16.20 4.88 -17.22
N TRP A 627 -16.98 3.80 -17.22
CA TRP A 627 -16.82 2.70 -18.17
C TRP A 627 -16.93 3.18 -19.63
N GLN A 628 -17.95 3.99 -19.97
CA GLN A 628 -18.13 4.54 -21.31
C GLN A 628 -16.91 5.32 -21.82
N GLN A 629 -16.18 6.01 -20.94
CA GLN A 629 -14.97 6.77 -21.28
C GLN A 629 -13.75 5.87 -21.54
N GLN A 630 -13.77 4.62 -21.07
CA GLN A 630 -12.62 3.70 -21.10
C GLN A 630 -12.72 2.67 -22.24
N VAL A 631 -13.87 2.59 -22.90
CA VAL A 631 -14.10 1.73 -24.05
C VAL A 631 -13.27 2.19 -25.26
N LYS A 632 -12.77 1.24 -26.07
CA LYS A 632 -11.94 1.49 -27.27
C LYS A 632 -12.74 1.60 -28.56
N VAL A 633 -14.00 1.16 -28.55
CA VAL A 633 -14.96 1.30 -29.66
C VAL A 633 -15.87 2.52 -29.44
N PRO A 634 -16.60 3.00 -30.47
CA PRO A 634 -17.62 4.01 -30.28
C PRO A 634 -18.66 3.57 -29.23
N VAL A 635 -19.10 4.50 -28.38
CA VAL A 635 -20.04 4.20 -27.27
C VAL A 635 -21.32 3.55 -27.78
N ALA A 636 -21.84 3.97 -28.94
CA ALA A 636 -23.02 3.35 -29.54
C ALA A 636 -22.81 1.87 -29.90
N GLU A 637 -21.60 1.49 -30.35
CA GLU A 637 -21.25 0.09 -30.61
C GLU A 637 -21.16 -0.68 -29.28
N ALA A 638 -20.53 -0.08 -28.25
CA ALA A 638 -20.41 -0.64 -26.90
C ALA A 638 -21.77 -0.93 -26.25
N LEU A 639 -22.71 0.00 -26.35
CA LEU A 639 -24.06 -0.13 -25.79
C LEU A 639 -24.89 -1.18 -26.53
N ARG A 640 -24.74 -1.29 -27.85
CA ARG A 640 -25.38 -2.34 -28.63
C ARG A 640 -24.92 -3.73 -28.18
N TYR A 641 -23.68 -3.88 -27.73
CA TYR A 641 -23.23 -5.15 -27.16
C TYR A 641 -23.89 -5.48 -25.83
N LEU A 642 -24.16 -4.50 -24.95
CA LEU A 642 -24.90 -4.73 -23.72
C LEU A 642 -26.32 -5.24 -23.99
N SER A 643 -26.98 -4.76 -25.06
CA SER A 643 -28.28 -5.29 -25.49
C SER A 643 -28.22 -6.70 -26.08
N LEU A 644 -27.03 -7.19 -26.46
CA LEU A 644 -26.83 -8.55 -26.99
C LEU A 644 -26.50 -9.58 -25.89
N LEU A 645 -26.18 -9.14 -24.66
CA LEU A 645 -25.89 -10.03 -23.53
C LEU A 645 -27.09 -10.91 -23.12
N SER A 646 -28.30 -10.62 -23.62
CA SER A 646 -29.48 -11.47 -23.44
C SER A 646 -29.46 -12.76 -24.26
N ASP A 647 -28.67 -12.80 -25.33
CA ASP A 647 -28.52 -13.98 -26.16
C ASP A 647 -27.50 -14.90 -25.48
N ASN A 648 -27.93 -16.09 -25.02
CA ASN A 648 -27.16 -17.04 -24.21
C ASN A 648 -25.92 -17.67 -24.91
N ASP A 649 -25.25 -16.95 -25.81
CA ASP A 649 -23.99 -17.37 -26.44
C ASP A 649 -22.79 -16.80 -25.66
N ASP A 650 -22.31 -17.59 -24.70
CA ASP A 650 -21.22 -17.20 -23.81
C ASP A 650 -19.94 -16.80 -24.58
N ASN A 651 -19.60 -17.51 -25.67
CA ASN A 651 -18.37 -17.28 -26.41
C ASN A 651 -18.43 -15.99 -27.25
N ALA A 652 -19.59 -15.72 -27.85
CA ALA A 652 -19.83 -14.46 -28.56
C ALA A 652 -19.79 -13.26 -27.59
N ASN A 653 -20.38 -13.40 -26.40
CA ASN A 653 -20.39 -12.34 -25.38
C ASN A 653 -18.98 -12.00 -24.88
N ILE A 654 -18.14 -13.02 -24.64
CA ILE A 654 -16.73 -12.84 -24.23
C ILE A 654 -15.93 -12.17 -25.34
N SER A 655 -16.10 -12.63 -26.59
CA SER A 655 -15.42 -12.06 -27.76
C SER A 655 -15.81 -10.61 -28.02
N ALA A 656 -17.08 -10.27 -27.83
CA ALA A 656 -17.55 -8.90 -27.91
C ALA A 656 -16.92 -8.01 -26.84
N LEU A 657 -16.90 -8.45 -25.58
CA LEU A 657 -16.28 -7.72 -24.47
C LEU A 657 -14.78 -7.52 -24.70
N ALA A 658 -14.10 -8.52 -25.26
CA ALA A 658 -12.70 -8.45 -25.70
C ALA A 658 -12.49 -7.34 -26.73
N LYS A 659 -13.33 -7.29 -27.76
CA LYS A 659 -13.27 -6.28 -28.82
C LYS A 659 -13.53 -4.87 -28.29
N ILE A 660 -14.53 -4.69 -27.45
CA ILE A 660 -14.92 -3.39 -26.86
C ILE A 660 -13.74 -2.73 -26.15
N HIS A 661 -12.97 -3.52 -25.42
CA HIS A 661 -11.88 -3.00 -24.58
C HIS A 661 -10.48 -3.22 -25.15
N GLY A 662 -10.36 -3.91 -26.30
CA GLY A 662 -9.08 -4.27 -26.90
C GLY A 662 -8.27 -5.24 -26.03
N TRP A 663 -8.94 -6.27 -25.52
CA TRP A 663 -8.36 -7.27 -24.63
C TRP A 663 -8.24 -8.64 -25.31
N GLU A 664 -7.43 -9.52 -24.74
CA GLU A 664 -7.28 -10.89 -25.21
C GLU A 664 -8.44 -11.77 -24.72
N HIS A 665 -9.01 -12.58 -25.61
CA HIS A 665 -10.15 -13.45 -25.30
C HIS A 665 -9.84 -14.42 -24.15
N GLN A 666 -8.69 -15.09 -24.19
CA GLN A 666 -8.24 -16.03 -23.15
C GLN A 666 -8.07 -15.36 -21.78
N GLN A 667 -7.67 -14.09 -21.75
CA GLN A 667 -7.52 -13.35 -20.49
C GLN A 667 -8.88 -13.15 -19.81
N ILE A 668 -9.92 -12.82 -20.60
CA ILE A 668 -11.28 -12.59 -20.08
C ILE A 668 -11.91 -13.89 -19.62
N GLU A 669 -11.77 -14.97 -20.40
CA GLU A 669 -12.29 -16.29 -20.05
C GLU A 669 -11.73 -16.77 -18.69
N ASN A 670 -10.42 -16.64 -18.49
CA ASN A 670 -9.77 -16.96 -17.22
C ASN A 670 -10.31 -16.13 -16.05
N ILE A 671 -10.57 -14.83 -16.26
CA ILE A 671 -11.12 -13.96 -15.22
C ILE A 671 -12.58 -14.31 -14.93
N ILE A 672 -13.39 -14.57 -15.94
CA ILE A 672 -14.78 -15.02 -15.77
C ILE A 672 -14.80 -16.30 -14.94
N ASN A 673 -13.98 -17.30 -15.27
CA ASN A 673 -13.87 -18.54 -14.50
C ASN A 673 -13.46 -18.29 -13.03
N SER A 674 -12.65 -17.26 -12.76
CA SER A 674 -12.23 -16.89 -11.40
C SER A 674 -13.29 -16.12 -10.59
N ILE A 675 -14.21 -15.42 -11.25
CA ILE A 675 -15.26 -14.61 -10.61
C ILE A 675 -16.57 -15.41 -10.52
N HIS A 676 -16.96 -16.02 -11.64
CA HIS A 676 -18.19 -16.75 -11.85
C HIS A 676 -17.88 -18.15 -12.38
N ARG A 677 -17.96 -19.13 -11.47
CA ARG A 677 -18.39 -20.52 -11.70
C ARG A 677 -18.47 -20.98 -13.18
N VAL A 678 -19.46 -20.48 -13.92
CA VAL A 678 -19.91 -21.10 -15.19
C VAL A 678 -20.57 -20.14 -16.22
N LYS A 679 -20.92 -18.87 -15.94
CA LYS A 679 -21.77 -18.06 -16.86
C LYS A 679 -21.14 -16.75 -17.35
N SER A 680 -21.43 -16.37 -18.60
CA SER A 680 -21.10 -15.07 -19.19
C SER A 680 -21.73 -13.89 -18.42
N PRO A 681 -21.24 -12.64 -18.60
CA PRO A 681 -21.83 -11.48 -17.95
C PRO A 681 -23.26 -11.22 -18.43
N GLU A 682 -24.26 -11.55 -17.61
CA GLU A 682 -25.68 -11.34 -17.91
C GLU A 682 -26.13 -9.86 -17.75
N ASN A 683 -25.32 -9.02 -17.10
CA ASN A 683 -25.63 -7.62 -16.83
C ASN A 683 -24.39 -6.72 -16.69
N PHE A 684 -24.61 -5.41 -16.69
CA PHE A 684 -23.55 -4.41 -16.57
C PHE A 684 -22.77 -4.49 -15.24
N ILE A 685 -23.41 -4.86 -14.12
CA ILE A 685 -22.70 -5.03 -12.84
C ILE A 685 -21.61 -6.09 -12.97
N ILE A 686 -21.91 -7.24 -13.57
CA ILE A 686 -20.94 -8.32 -13.78
C ILE A 686 -19.86 -7.86 -14.77
N ALA A 687 -20.24 -7.23 -15.87
CA ALA A 687 -19.28 -6.67 -16.83
C ALA A 687 -18.32 -5.66 -16.16
N ASN A 688 -18.83 -4.79 -15.30
CA ASN A 688 -18.04 -3.83 -14.54
C ASN A 688 -17.13 -4.49 -13.50
N LYS A 689 -17.56 -5.61 -12.87
CA LYS A 689 -16.69 -6.42 -12.01
C LYS A 689 -15.51 -6.99 -12.80
N ILE A 690 -15.75 -7.56 -13.99
CA ILE A 690 -14.68 -8.07 -14.87
C ILE A 690 -13.72 -6.95 -15.25
N TYR A 691 -14.26 -5.78 -15.63
CA TYR A 691 -13.46 -4.59 -15.90
C TYR A 691 -12.57 -4.20 -14.71
N ASN A 692 -13.09 -4.19 -13.48
CA ASN A 692 -12.30 -3.89 -12.29
C ASN A 692 -11.11 -4.86 -12.13
N HIS A 693 -11.33 -6.16 -12.34
CA HIS A 693 -10.26 -7.17 -12.26
C HIS A 693 -9.18 -6.92 -13.32
N ILE A 694 -9.57 -6.63 -14.56
CA ILE A 694 -8.63 -6.35 -15.66
C ILE A 694 -7.87 -5.04 -15.43
N SER A 695 -8.54 -4.02 -14.89
CA SER A 695 -7.88 -2.75 -14.56
C SER A 695 -6.79 -2.93 -13.50
N ILE A 696 -6.99 -3.82 -12.51
CA ILE A 696 -5.98 -4.16 -11.50
C ILE A 696 -4.82 -4.89 -12.17
N ILE A 697 -5.10 -5.88 -13.02
CA ILE A 697 -4.08 -6.61 -13.80
C ILE A 697 -3.20 -5.66 -14.60
N LYS A 698 -3.80 -4.73 -15.35
CA LYS A 698 -3.05 -3.76 -16.15
C LYS A 698 -2.25 -2.77 -15.28
N ARG A 699 -2.82 -2.32 -14.16
CA ARG A 699 -2.14 -1.38 -13.25
C ARG A 699 -0.93 -2.01 -12.57
N LEU A 700 -1.06 -3.26 -12.13
CA LEU A 700 0.00 -4.00 -11.45
C LEU A 700 0.96 -4.68 -12.43
N ASN A 701 0.59 -4.81 -13.71
CA ASN A 701 1.33 -5.56 -14.74
C ASN A 701 1.54 -7.04 -14.36
N ILE A 702 0.44 -7.72 -13.99
CA ILE A 702 0.44 -9.11 -13.49
C ILE A 702 -0.46 -10.01 -14.34
N THR A 703 -0.34 -11.34 -14.22
CA THR A 703 -1.25 -12.27 -14.92
C THR A 703 -2.59 -12.45 -14.19
N THR A 704 -3.53 -13.11 -14.86
CA THR A 704 -4.82 -13.51 -14.27
C THR A 704 -4.64 -14.48 -13.09
N LYS A 705 -3.63 -15.35 -13.15
CA LYS A 705 -3.28 -16.27 -12.06
C LYS A 705 -2.78 -15.50 -10.85
N ASP A 706 -1.94 -14.49 -11.05
CA ASP A 706 -1.40 -13.67 -9.96
C ASP A 706 -2.50 -12.84 -9.29
N LEU A 707 -3.46 -12.32 -10.07
CA LEU A 707 -4.64 -11.67 -9.51
C LEU A 707 -5.44 -12.61 -8.60
N SER A 708 -5.56 -13.89 -8.97
CA SER A 708 -6.27 -14.88 -8.14
C SER A 708 -5.53 -15.14 -6.82
N LYS A 709 -4.20 -15.20 -6.84
CA LYS A 709 -3.36 -15.32 -5.64
C LYS A 709 -3.47 -14.08 -4.76
N LEU A 710 -3.39 -12.88 -5.34
CA LEU A 710 -3.58 -11.60 -4.65
C LEU A 710 -4.98 -11.49 -4.03
N LYS A 711 -6.02 -11.96 -4.72
CA LYS A 711 -7.38 -12.03 -4.18
C LYS A 711 -7.44 -12.98 -2.98
N ASN A 712 -6.80 -14.14 -3.07
CA ASN A 712 -6.71 -15.06 -1.94
C ASN A 712 -5.99 -14.39 -0.76
N LEU A 713 -4.88 -13.67 -0.99
CA LEU A 713 -4.15 -12.95 0.06
C LEU A 713 -5.04 -11.90 0.74
N VAL A 714 -5.70 -11.06 -0.04
CA VAL A 714 -6.54 -9.97 0.44
C VAL A 714 -7.74 -10.47 1.24
N PHE A 715 -8.36 -11.58 0.83
CA PHE A 715 -9.57 -12.12 1.46
C PHE A 715 -9.32 -13.30 2.40
N GLU A 716 -8.06 -13.69 2.64
CA GLU A 716 -7.72 -14.74 3.59
C GLU A 716 -8.03 -14.29 5.01
N SER A 717 -8.88 -15.04 5.71
CA SER A 717 -9.28 -14.75 7.08
C SER A 717 -8.39 -15.42 8.12
N ASP A 718 -7.61 -16.42 7.72
CA ASP A 718 -6.79 -17.25 8.59
C ASP A 718 -5.30 -16.87 8.47
N ASN A 719 -4.74 -16.26 9.53
CA ASN A 719 -3.34 -15.83 9.53
C ASN A 719 -2.36 -16.97 9.24
N SER A 720 -2.68 -18.20 9.67
CA SER A 720 -1.80 -19.36 9.46
C SER A 720 -1.57 -19.68 7.97
N LYS A 721 -2.48 -19.25 7.09
CA LYS A 721 -2.39 -19.44 5.64
C LYS A 721 -1.79 -18.25 4.91
N VAL A 722 -1.81 -17.06 5.52
CA VAL A 722 -1.30 -15.82 4.89
C VAL A 722 0.15 -15.98 4.45
N GLY A 723 1.01 -16.58 5.28
CA GLY A 723 2.42 -16.84 4.91
C GLY A 723 2.59 -17.75 3.68
N LEU A 724 1.76 -18.79 3.54
CA LEU A 724 1.77 -19.67 2.36
C LEU A 724 1.37 -18.91 1.09
N VAL A 725 0.34 -18.06 1.20
CA VAL A 725 -0.14 -17.25 0.06
C VAL A 725 0.88 -16.17 -0.33
N ILE A 726 1.59 -15.57 0.63
CA ILE A 726 2.67 -14.60 0.38
C ILE A 726 3.81 -15.23 -0.45
N ASN A 727 4.23 -16.44 -0.09
CA ASN A 727 5.28 -17.15 -0.81
C ASN A 727 4.86 -17.45 -2.26
N ASP A 728 3.65 -18.00 -2.44
CA ASP A 728 3.10 -18.32 -3.77
C ASP A 728 2.91 -17.07 -4.65
N MET A 729 2.57 -15.93 -4.05
CA MET A 729 2.41 -14.66 -4.75
C MET A 729 3.76 -14.03 -5.16
N THR A 730 4.80 -14.16 -4.34
CA THR A 730 6.10 -13.54 -4.60
C THR A 730 6.86 -14.25 -5.72
N GLU A 731 6.81 -15.58 -5.79
CA GLU A 731 7.35 -16.36 -6.91
C GLU A 731 6.76 -15.89 -8.26
N SER A 732 5.47 -15.58 -8.25
CA SER A 732 4.74 -15.03 -9.40
C SER A 732 5.19 -13.61 -9.77
N LEU A 733 5.29 -12.70 -8.78
CA LEU A 733 5.62 -11.29 -9.03
C LEU A 733 7.08 -11.07 -9.42
N THR A 734 8.01 -11.83 -8.86
CA THR A 734 9.45 -11.72 -9.18
C THR A 734 9.76 -12.12 -10.63
N HIS A 735 8.96 -12.99 -11.25
CA HIS A 735 9.06 -13.31 -12.67
C HIS A 735 8.66 -12.14 -13.59
N HIS A 736 7.93 -11.14 -13.09
CA HIS A 736 7.55 -9.95 -13.86
C HIS A 736 8.50 -8.76 -13.66
N LEU A 737 9.35 -8.81 -12.63
CA LEU A 737 10.34 -7.76 -12.32
C LEU A 737 11.73 -8.04 -12.92
N LYS A 738 12.03 -9.31 -13.23
CA LYS A 738 13.18 -9.73 -14.04
C LYS A 738 12.81 -9.69 -15.52
#